data_AF-A0A3P3YA74-F1
#
_entry.id   AF-A0A3P3YA74-F1
#
_cell.length_a   1.000
_cell.length_b   1.000
_cell.length_c   1.000
_cell.angle_alpha   90.00
_cell.angle_beta   90.00
_cell.angle_gamma   90.00
#
_symmetry.space_group_name_H-M   'P 1'
#
loop_
_entity.id
_entity.type
_entity.pdbx_description
1 polymer ?
#
loop_
_entity_poly.entity_id
_entity_poly.type
_entity_poly.pdbx_seq_one_letter_code
_entity_poly.pdbx_strand_id
1 'polypeptide(L)'
;MGNQEAQSSCWKMTYVGSQVLLEDLVDSLRLAIRFWLLQFTTINGARIADPYYVNAGFLYYRKDLLAKYSFAGPPTTWDELEHQATVIMANETATNPNFWGYSWQGASFEGLTCNALELFASHGAGTIVDADGRVSFNNAAGLKALTRMQRWIGQADFIAGNSVFHRNWPATLGALQGTPLQHRVGIALLPNDGPGTRSHGTLGGWMVGINKAVAMRGMAVDILLALVSPKTQVANFRNIGRLPTRSDMYFGSGLCQPFNASNAQICDTTSNYVKASSFVYKAVNDVLVGRMSPQDAQLNQAECLMVALLHGAMPCPATACSSIVIVVLCIAAVTAKAGHPVMKAASPAFCVAILTGGAILLSSNYAAAVVVRLMHGRFGVRSSVIASIADLLGVGTLALPARHTVDAIVDKSGLADSITADEYSALAAGMPVLLGAATCPAYALLHLIHTADVVAALSLEAAGADLEPFAFQYHEEVRPHAGQVGVAATLRVLLKGSQFVGKRPDGDLDAFRCIPQYHGPAKELAQAVARALAIELNSAEAATNDAHGTFHVQPLLTALASLLAASALIAAGARYRADALVNHAASLGLPAPSTTMANALEELVAAEREVQAAASASVAEAGNVGDDRAMCRVVVGRVARARALLQKVVDIEAEIARRSLQSRIDQKVARHNESEQVKRKRMDDRRKTVQVQLAAKPGDERLLKQLKNLEYVPSEYKATLGAGTGPFFERLSAGGKVDVMDRDFIALVETITTASNESRKAKRPKGTRDFGRDEMMIRERVFDTIRRVFQLHGAVGIDTPVFELRETLMGKYGEDSKLIYDLADQGGEKLSLRYDLTVPFARYLASNNISSIKRYHIARVYRRDNPAMSRGRFREFYQCDFDIAGTYDLMMPDAEAVAVMCEILAALGLNFEVKLNHRSLLDAIMAVCDVPPEKFRTICSAIDKLDKEPWAVVREEMLEKGLEASSADRLEGYVAMRGQPRKVLQELQSMDAISKSAGTTLTHLATLFDYLDAFGALPYVSLDMSLARGLDYYTGVIYEAVLTDTDQVGSIAAGGRYDRLVGMFLPGNKQIPAVGVSIGIERIFTIIEQRERAKSTTGAIQATYVQALVASVGGDLSVARMRVLSELWRAGIKAEMIQKRNPYFERQLEHALNNHIPYMSCSARTCSTRAPSR
;
A
#
# COMPACT_ATOMS: atom_id res chain seq x y z
N MET A 1 38.55 -38.29 9.05
CA MET A 1 38.99 -38.58 7.67
C MET A 1 38.26 -37.62 6.74
N GLY A 2 39.00 -36.85 5.95
CA GLY A 2 38.52 -36.13 4.76
C GLY A 2 37.61 -34.93 4.97
N ASN A 3 38.19 -33.73 5.10
CA ASN A 3 37.54 -32.47 4.77
C ASN A 3 37.13 -32.46 3.29
N GLN A 4 35.82 -32.38 3.02
CA GLN A 4 35.28 -31.71 1.85
C GLN A 4 34.08 -30.88 2.32
N GLU A 5 34.33 -29.61 2.63
CA GLU A 5 33.27 -28.60 2.60
C GLU A 5 32.77 -28.54 1.16
N ALA A 6 31.66 -29.22 0.87
CA ALA A 6 30.91 -28.96 -0.35
C ALA A 6 30.27 -27.58 -0.20
N GLN A 7 30.92 -26.55 -0.75
CA GLN A 7 30.27 -25.29 -1.07
C GLN A 7 29.16 -25.59 -2.09
N SER A 8 27.91 -25.69 -1.62
CA SER A 8 26.73 -25.81 -2.47
C SER A 8 25.83 -24.60 -2.22
N SER A 9 25.97 -23.57 -3.03
CA SER A 9 25.12 -22.37 -3.04
C SER A 9 23.93 -22.53 -4.00
N CYS A 10 23.06 -23.52 -3.79
CA CYS A 10 21.74 -23.46 -4.41
C CYS A 10 20.81 -22.54 -3.59
N TRP A 11 19.61 -22.29 -4.11
CA TRP A 11 18.80 -21.09 -3.90
C TRP A 11 18.19 -20.86 -2.48
N LYS A 12 18.10 -19.61 -1.98
CA LYS A 12 17.55 -19.31 -0.62
C LYS A 12 16.05 -19.00 -0.59
N MET A 13 15.29 -19.69 0.27
CA MET A 13 13.91 -19.29 0.62
C MET A 13 13.88 -17.80 0.97
N THR A 14 13.17 -17.00 0.19
CA THR A 14 12.92 -15.61 0.57
C THR A 14 11.71 -15.58 1.47
N TYR A 15 12.01 -15.69 2.76
CA TYR A 15 11.05 -15.53 3.82
C TYR A 15 10.96 -14.05 4.20
N VAL A 16 9.74 -13.56 4.44
CA VAL A 16 9.50 -12.25 5.05
C VAL A 16 9.94 -12.34 6.51
N GLY A 17 11.22 -12.05 6.77
CA GLY A 17 11.95 -12.27 8.04
C GLY A 17 11.39 -11.60 9.30
N SER A 18 10.17 -11.07 9.30
CA SER A 18 9.57 -10.38 10.44
C SER A 18 8.58 -11.21 11.27
N GLN A 19 8.19 -12.42 10.83
CA GLN A 19 7.00 -13.10 11.39
C GLN A 19 7.21 -14.45 12.11
N VAL A 20 8.40 -15.06 12.13
CA VAL A 20 8.64 -16.35 12.80
C VAL A 20 10.00 -16.34 13.51
N LEU A 21 10.07 -16.88 14.73
CA LEU A 21 11.28 -16.97 15.55
C LEU A 21 11.32 -18.32 16.26
N LEU A 22 12.39 -19.11 16.05
CA LEU A 22 12.58 -20.39 16.73
C LEU A 22 13.86 -20.40 17.56
N GLU A 23 14.93 -19.79 17.06
CA GLU A 23 16.19 -19.64 17.79
C GLU A 23 16.07 -18.79 19.08
N ASP A 24 15.20 -17.79 19.09
CA ASP A 24 14.93 -16.97 20.28
C ASP A 24 14.10 -17.70 21.35
N LEU A 25 13.51 -18.86 21.02
CA LEU A 25 12.53 -19.57 21.85
C LEU A 25 12.99 -20.96 22.33
N VAL A 26 14.06 -21.51 21.76
CA VAL A 26 14.52 -22.88 22.05
C VAL A 26 15.88 -22.83 22.77
N ASP A 27 15.90 -23.24 24.06
CA ASP A 27 17.12 -23.35 24.86
C ASP A 27 18.20 -24.21 24.17
N SER A 28 19.47 -23.87 24.40
CA SER A 28 20.66 -24.52 23.80
C SER A 28 20.77 -26.04 24.02
N LEU A 29 20.13 -26.60 25.05
CA LEU A 29 20.02 -28.06 25.28
C LEU A 29 19.05 -28.76 24.30
N ARG A 30 18.05 -28.05 23.77
CA ARG A 30 17.01 -28.58 22.86
C ARG A 30 17.42 -28.51 21.38
N LEU A 31 18.50 -27.78 21.07
CA LEU A 31 19.19 -27.72 19.77
C LEU A 31 20.00 -28.98 19.42
N ALA A 32 20.12 -29.94 20.35
CA ALA A 32 20.88 -31.19 20.14
C ALA A 32 20.20 -32.19 19.18
N ILE A 33 18.94 -31.95 18.75
CA ILE A 33 18.23 -32.82 17.81
C ILE A 33 18.77 -32.59 16.39
N ARG A 34 19.39 -33.63 15.81
CA ARG A 34 19.94 -33.60 14.45
C ARG A 34 18.90 -34.00 13.41
N PHE A 35 18.49 -33.04 12.57
CA PHE A 35 17.62 -33.27 11.42
C PHE A 35 18.42 -33.26 10.11
N TRP A 36 18.02 -34.10 9.14
CA TRP A 36 18.64 -34.11 7.80
C TRP A 36 18.36 -32.83 7.00
N LEU A 37 17.21 -32.19 7.23
CA LEU A 37 16.73 -31.02 6.49
C LEU A 37 16.92 -29.71 7.27
N LEU A 38 17.75 -29.68 8.32
CA LEU A 38 17.86 -28.52 9.21
C LEU A 38 18.24 -27.24 8.44
N GLN A 39 19.11 -27.37 7.44
CA GLN A 39 19.54 -26.25 6.60
C GLN A 39 18.40 -25.52 5.87
N PHE A 40 17.31 -26.20 5.51
CA PHE A 40 16.13 -25.58 4.86
C PHE A 40 15.26 -24.78 5.82
N THR A 41 15.49 -24.95 7.11
CA THR A 41 14.80 -24.22 8.17
C THR A 41 15.68 -23.17 8.83
N THR A 42 16.88 -22.93 8.28
CA THR A 42 17.88 -22.01 8.83
C THR A 42 18.16 -20.89 7.83
N ILE A 43 17.79 -19.66 8.18
CA ILE A 43 18.01 -18.47 7.34
C ILE A 43 19.01 -17.56 8.04
N ASN A 44 20.11 -17.18 7.36
CA ASN A 44 21.18 -16.33 7.92
C ASN A 44 21.77 -16.87 9.24
N GLY A 45 21.88 -18.19 9.35
CA GLY A 45 22.33 -18.86 10.57
C GLY A 45 21.25 -19.04 11.63
N ALA A 46 20.03 -18.50 11.42
CA ALA A 46 18.94 -18.57 12.37
C ALA A 46 17.90 -19.64 12.03
N ARG A 47 17.68 -20.62 12.91
CA ARG A 47 16.61 -21.62 12.80
C ARG A 47 15.24 -20.97 12.99
N ILE A 48 14.38 -21.06 11.97
CA ILE A 48 13.03 -20.47 11.92
C ILE A 48 11.89 -21.50 11.90
N ALA A 49 12.17 -22.77 11.62
CA ALA A 49 11.18 -23.85 11.62
C ALA A 49 11.81 -25.18 12.08
N ASP A 50 10.99 -26.17 12.42
CA ASP A 50 11.45 -27.55 12.59
C ASP A 50 10.88 -28.46 11.50
N PRO A 51 11.70 -29.34 10.90
CA PRO A 51 11.20 -30.29 9.92
C PRO A 51 10.23 -31.31 10.52
N TYR A 52 8.98 -31.31 10.04
CA TYR A 52 7.94 -32.20 10.53
C TYR A 52 7.91 -33.55 9.82
N TYR A 53 8.02 -33.57 8.49
CA TYR A 53 8.23 -34.80 7.71
C TYR A 53 8.94 -34.50 6.37
N VAL A 54 9.60 -35.51 5.80
CA VAL A 54 10.26 -35.45 4.48
C VAL A 54 9.34 -35.99 3.39
N ASN A 55 9.33 -35.32 2.24
CA ASN A 55 8.80 -35.84 0.98
C ASN A 55 9.95 -36.05 0.00
N ALA A 56 9.95 -37.18 -0.70
CA ALA A 56 10.89 -37.49 -1.77
C ALA A 56 10.22 -38.32 -2.86
N GLY A 57 10.62 -38.13 -4.11
CA GLY A 57 10.15 -38.97 -5.22
C GLY A 57 10.74 -40.38 -5.14
N PHE A 58 9.88 -41.39 -5.15
CA PHE A 58 10.29 -42.80 -5.18
C PHE A 58 9.65 -43.55 -6.34
N LEU A 59 10.32 -44.63 -6.75
CA LEU A 59 9.74 -45.62 -7.65
C LEU A 59 9.06 -46.72 -6.83
N TYR A 60 7.74 -46.80 -6.92
CA TYR A 60 6.96 -47.94 -6.44
C TYR A 60 6.81 -48.96 -7.55
N TYR A 61 6.94 -50.24 -7.21
CA TYR A 61 6.90 -51.32 -8.19
C TYR A 61 6.17 -52.56 -7.68
N ARG A 62 5.55 -53.32 -8.59
CA ARG A 62 4.85 -54.58 -8.29
C ARG A 62 5.82 -55.77 -8.26
N LYS A 63 6.23 -56.19 -7.07
CA LYS A 63 7.16 -57.33 -6.86
C LYS A 63 6.63 -58.63 -7.48
N ASP A 64 5.33 -58.84 -7.36
CA ASP A 64 4.65 -60.01 -7.90
C ASP A 64 4.68 -60.06 -9.43
N LEU A 65 4.54 -58.91 -10.11
CA LEU A 65 4.65 -58.83 -11.57
C LEU A 65 6.11 -59.00 -12.02
N LEU A 66 7.07 -58.36 -11.35
CA LEU A 66 8.48 -58.57 -11.67
C LEU A 66 8.89 -60.04 -11.54
N ALA A 67 8.45 -60.70 -10.47
CA ALA A 67 8.69 -62.13 -10.27
C ALA A 67 7.99 -63.00 -11.34
N LYS A 68 6.71 -62.71 -11.66
CA LYS A 68 5.93 -63.43 -12.70
C LYS A 68 6.64 -63.43 -14.06
N TYR A 69 7.28 -62.32 -14.41
CA TYR A 69 7.98 -62.16 -15.68
C TYR A 69 9.50 -62.34 -15.58
N SER A 70 9.99 -62.98 -14.50
CA SER A 70 11.40 -63.35 -14.31
C SER A 70 12.41 -62.18 -14.32
N PHE A 71 12.01 -61.00 -13.85
CA PHE A 71 12.92 -59.88 -13.62
C PHE A 71 13.60 -59.99 -12.25
N ALA A 72 14.93 -59.85 -12.22
CA ALA A 72 15.75 -60.07 -11.02
C ALA A 72 15.53 -59.03 -9.91
N GLY A 73 14.99 -57.86 -10.23
CA GLY A 73 14.79 -56.76 -9.28
C GLY A 73 14.23 -55.50 -9.95
N PRO A 74 13.96 -54.44 -9.18
CA PRO A 74 13.48 -53.17 -9.72
C PRO A 74 14.52 -52.54 -10.67
N PRO A 75 14.08 -51.74 -11.66
CA PRO A 75 14.97 -51.13 -12.63
C PRO A 75 15.89 -50.11 -11.96
N THR A 76 17.15 -50.10 -12.36
CA THR A 76 18.17 -49.13 -11.92
C THR A 76 18.44 -48.06 -12.95
N THR A 77 18.11 -48.32 -14.23
CA THR A 77 18.18 -47.35 -15.33
C THR A 77 16.81 -47.09 -15.96
N TRP A 78 16.64 -45.93 -16.60
CA TRP A 78 15.39 -45.60 -17.31
C TRP A 78 15.12 -46.55 -18.48
N ASP A 79 16.17 -47.02 -19.16
CA ASP A 79 16.06 -48.02 -20.24
C ASP A 79 15.55 -49.37 -19.69
N GLU A 80 16.05 -49.81 -18.54
CA GLU A 80 15.55 -51.00 -17.84
C GLU A 80 14.07 -50.84 -17.46
N LEU A 81 13.68 -49.66 -16.97
CA LEU A 81 12.29 -49.37 -16.62
C LEU A 81 11.39 -49.46 -17.85
N GLU A 82 11.76 -48.82 -18.97
CA GLU A 82 10.99 -48.86 -20.23
C GLU A 82 10.89 -50.28 -20.78
N HIS A 83 11.98 -51.06 -20.74
CA HIS A 83 11.98 -52.45 -21.18
C HIS A 83 11.05 -53.31 -20.32
N GLN A 84 11.21 -53.29 -18.99
CA GLN A 84 10.37 -54.05 -18.06
C GLN A 84 8.90 -53.64 -18.18
N ALA A 85 8.62 -52.33 -18.25
CA ALA A 85 7.27 -51.79 -18.40
C ALA A 85 6.61 -52.27 -19.69
N THR A 86 7.34 -52.28 -20.82
CA THR A 86 6.83 -52.70 -22.12
C THR A 86 6.52 -54.20 -22.15
N VAL A 87 7.42 -55.05 -21.65
CA VAL A 87 7.23 -56.50 -21.60
C VAL A 87 6.02 -56.86 -20.73
N ILE A 88 5.90 -56.26 -19.55
CA ILE A 88 4.80 -56.56 -18.63
C ILE A 88 3.48 -56.03 -19.18
N MET A 89 3.46 -54.80 -19.71
CA MET A 89 2.25 -54.21 -20.28
C MET A 89 1.74 -55.02 -21.47
N ALA A 90 2.61 -55.48 -22.38
CA ALA A 90 2.20 -56.28 -23.53
C ALA A 90 1.50 -57.60 -23.14
N ASN A 91 1.84 -58.18 -21.98
CA ASN A 91 1.24 -59.41 -21.50
C ASN A 91 0.02 -59.18 -20.58
N GLU A 92 0.04 -58.15 -19.74
CA GLU A 92 -1.06 -57.85 -18.80
C GLU A 92 -2.26 -57.18 -19.47
N THR A 93 -2.05 -56.43 -20.57
CA THR A 93 -3.12 -55.75 -21.33
C THR A 93 -4.14 -56.71 -21.94
N ALA A 94 -3.75 -57.96 -22.19
CA ALA A 94 -4.66 -59.01 -22.63
C ALA A 94 -5.76 -59.33 -21.59
N THR A 95 -5.45 -59.14 -20.29
CA THR A 95 -6.39 -59.40 -19.18
C THR A 95 -6.95 -58.13 -18.55
N ASN A 96 -6.24 -57.00 -18.67
CA ASN A 96 -6.66 -55.70 -18.18
C ASN A 96 -6.35 -54.63 -19.25
N PRO A 97 -7.33 -54.28 -20.10
CA PRO A 97 -7.14 -53.31 -21.18
C PRO A 97 -6.67 -51.92 -20.71
N ASN A 98 -6.87 -51.59 -19.43
CA ASN A 98 -6.46 -50.33 -18.82
C ASN A 98 -5.08 -50.40 -18.15
N PHE A 99 -4.34 -51.50 -18.33
CA PHE A 99 -3.03 -51.69 -17.72
C PHE A 99 -1.95 -50.89 -18.45
N TRP A 100 -1.17 -50.11 -17.72
CA TRP A 100 -0.12 -49.27 -18.25
C TRP A 100 1.23 -49.56 -17.58
N GLY A 101 2.31 -49.51 -18.34
CA GLY A 101 3.64 -49.85 -17.84
C GLY A 101 4.14 -48.94 -16.70
N TYR A 102 3.90 -47.64 -16.79
CA TYR A 102 4.46 -46.67 -15.84
C TYR A 102 3.52 -45.49 -15.59
N SER A 103 3.07 -45.31 -14.35
CA SER A 103 2.22 -44.18 -13.96
C SER A 103 2.99 -43.12 -13.16
N TRP A 104 2.70 -41.84 -13.41
CA TRP A 104 3.40 -40.72 -12.79
C TRP A 104 2.56 -39.43 -12.88
N GLN A 105 2.98 -38.36 -12.20
CA GLN A 105 2.21 -37.12 -12.08
C GLN A 105 2.54 -36.11 -13.20
N GLY A 106 1.95 -36.28 -14.39
CA GLY A 106 2.23 -35.45 -15.59
C GLY A 106 1.34 -34.23 -15.84
N ALA A 107 0.36 -33.95 -14.96
CA ALA A 107 -0.56 -32.82 -15.12
C ALA A 107 0.13 -31.45 -14.91
N SER A 108 -0.49 -30.36 -15.39
CA SER A 108 0.03 -29.00 -15.20
C SER A 108 -0.19 -28.51 -13.76
N PHE A 109 0.75 -28.80 -12.88
CA PHE A 109 0.79 -28.31 -11.51
C PHE A 109 2.24 -28.21 -11.02
N GLU A 110 2.44 -27.58 -9.86
CA GLU A 110 3.77 -27.30 -9.29
C GLU A 110 4.67 -28.54 -9.18
N GLY A 111 4.13 -29.71 -8.81
CA GLY A 111 4.91 -30.93 -8.68
C GLY A 111 5.46 -31.47 -10.01
N LEU A 112 4.97 -31.02 -11.16
CA LEU A 112 5.57 -31.33 -12.46
C LEU A 112 6.97 -30.70 -12.60
N THR A 113 7.24 -29.56 -11.95
CA THR A 113 8.59 -28.99 -11.86
C THR A 113 9.55 -29.94 -11.14
N CYS A 114 9.09 -30.57 -10.05
CA CYS A 114 9.89 -31.55 -9.30
C CYS A 114 10.17 -32.80 -10.14
N ASN A 115 9.18 -33.28 -10.89
CA ASN A 115 9.32 -34.46 -11.76
C ASN A 115 10.29 -34.18 -12.92
N ALA A 116 10.20 -32.99 -13.52
CA ALA A 116 11.11 -32.56 -14.57
C ALA A 116 12.55 -32.44 -14.04
N LEU A 117 12.73 -31.87 -12.85
CA LEU A 117 14.03 -31.74 -12.20
C LEU A 117 14.71 -33.11 -11.97
N GLU A 118 13.99 -34.07 -11.41
CA GLU A 118 14.50 -35.44 -11.17
C GLU A 118 14.99 -36.07 -12.47
N LEU A 119 14.21 -35.89 -13.54
CA LEU A 119 14.53 -36.48 -14.81
C LEU A 119 15.71 -35.78 -15.50
N PHE A 120 15.74 -34.44 -15.51
CA PHE A 120 16.88 -33.67 -16.03
C PHE A 120 18.18 -34.02 -15.30
N ALA A 121 18.16 -34.05 -13.97
CA ALA A 121 19.34 -34.37 -13.18
C ALA A 121 19.80 -35.82 -13.41
N SER A 122 18.88 -36.78 -13.49
CA SER A 122 19.21 -38.19 -13.77
C SER A 122 19.80 -38.42 -15.17
N HIS A 123 19.55 -37.53 -16.14
CA HIS A 123 20.18 -37.55 -17.47
C HIS A 123 21.47 -36.71 -17.54
N GLY A 124 21.89 -36.07 -16.44
CA GLY A 124 23.06 -35.18 -16.42
C GLY A 124 22.83 -33.81 -17.06
N ALA A 125 21.57 -33.40 -17.24
CA ALA A 125 21.20 -32.11 -17.83
C ALA A 125 21.34 -30.92 -16.86
N GLY A 126 21.75 -31.15 -15.61
CA GLY A 126 21.81 -30.13 -14.56
C GLY A 126 20.55 -30.09 -13.71
N THR A 127 20.46 -29.10 -12.81
CA THR A 127 19.43 -29.01 -11.76
C THR A 127 18.35 -27.97 -12.05
N ILE A 128 18.05 -27.76 -13.33
CA ILE A 128 17.30 -26.61 -13.87
C ILE A 128 18.07 -25.31 -13.68
N VAL A 129 18.45 -25.00 -12.44
CA VAL A 129 19.39 -23.93 -12.14
C VAL A 129 20.42 -24.43 -11.13
N ASP A 130 21.67 -24.42 -11.56
CA ASP A 130 22.82 -24.96 -10.84
C ASP A 130 23.21 -24.10 -9.63
N ALA A 131 24.11 -24.64 -8.79
CA ALA A 131 24.59 -24.02 -7.55
C ALA A 131 25.39 -22.72 -7.75
N ASP A 132 25.75 -22.37 -8.97
CA ASP A 132 26.36 -21.10 -9.35
C ASP A 132 25.32 -20.08 -9.86
N GLY A 133 24.03 -20.44 -9.86
CA GLY A 133 22.93 -19.60 -10.36
C GLY A 133 22.75 -19.63 -11.88
N ARG A 134 23.44 -20.56 -12.57
CA ARG A 134 23.30 -20.76 -14.02
C ARG A 134 22.09 -21.64 -14.33
N VAL A 135 21.26 -21.22 -15.29
CA VAL A 135 20.19 -22.06 -15.83
C VAL A 135 20.80 -23.13 -16.74
N SER A 136 20.49 -24.41 -16.53
CA SER A 136 21.28 -25.52 -17.08
C SER A 136 20.51 -26.56 -17.90
N PHE A 137 19.17 -26.61 -17.81
CA PHE A 137 18.36 -27.68 -18.42
C PHE A 137 18.26 -27.65 -19.95
N ASN A 138 18.62 -26.53 -20.60
CA ASN A 138 18.51 -26.37 -22.05
C ASN A 138 19.75 -26.90 -22.78
N ASN A 139 19.93 -28.22 -22.78
CA ASN A 139 21.05 -28.90 -23.42
C ASN A 139 20.61 -30.24 -24.02
N ALA A 140 21.54 -30.94 -24.70
CA ALA A 140 21.24 -32.21 -25.36
C ALA A 140 20.71 -33.29 -24.40
N ALA A 141 21.19 -33.34 -23.15
CA ALA A 141 20.69 -34.26 -22.14
C ALA A 141 19.29 -33.88 -21.66
N GLY A 142 18.98 -32.59 -21.55
CA GLY A 142 17.65 -32.08 -21.22
C GLY A 142 16.63 -32.38 -22.31
N LEU A 143 17.01 -32.21 -23.57
CA LEU A 143 16.19 -32.60 -24.72
C LEU A 143 15.93 -34.11 -24.74
N LYS A 144 16.94 -34.94 -24.43
CA LYS A 144 16.79 -36.40 -24.29
C LYS A 144 15.76 -36.75 -23.20
N ALA A 145 15.84 -36.09 -22.04
CA ALA A 145 14.90 -36.31 -20.94
C ALA A 145 13.45 -35.92 -21.30
N LEU A 146 13.23 -34.76 -21.93
CA LEU A 146 11.88 -34.32 -22.34
C LEU A 146 11.26 -35.22 -23.41
N THR A 147 12.08 -35.61 -24.39
CA THR A 147 11.64 -36.52 -25.46
C THR A 147 11.21 -37.87 -24.88
N ARG A 148 11.85 -38.32 -23.81
CA ARG A 148 11.49 -39.52 -23.07
C ARG A 148 10.17 -39.34 -22.30
N MET A 149 9.97 -38.23 -21.57
CA MET A 149 8.70 -37.96 -20.86
C MET A 149 7.48 -37.97 -21.77
N GLN A 150 7.62 -37.44 -23.00
CA GLN A 150 6.54 -37.39 -23.99
C GLN A 150 6.04 -38.80 -24.39
N ARG A 151 6.89 -39.82 -24.31
CA ARG A 151 6.52 -41.22 -24.64
C ARG A 151 5.78 -41.92 -23.51
N TRP A 152 5.83 -41.38 -22.29
CA TRP A 152 5.23 -41.99 -21.10
C TRP A 152 3.79 -41.52 -20.83
N ILE A 153 3.15 -40.87 -21.81
CA ILE A 153 1.80 -40.33 -21.68
C ILE A 153 0.78 -41.46 -21.79
N GLY A 154 0.07 -41.71 -20.70
CA GLY A 154 -1.05 -42.64 -20.59
C GLY A 154 -1.74 -42.51 -19.23
N GLN A 155 -2.98 -43.01 -19.11
CA GLN A 155 -3.73 -42.98 -17.85
C GLN A 155 -3.73 -44.36 -17.19
N ALA A 156 -3.19 -44.46 -15.97
CA ALA A 156 -3.33 -45.65 -15.14
C ALA A 156 -3.25 -45.33 -13.65
N ASP A 157 -4.08 -46.03 -12.88
CA ASP A 157 -4.11 -45.96 -11.42
C ASP A 157 -3.34 -47.15 -10.81
N PHE A 158 -2.21 -46.83 -10.18
CA PHE A 158 -1.36 -47.82 -9.51
C PHE A 158 -2.04 -48.48 -8.30
N ILE A 159 -2.83 -47.72 -7.52
CA ILE A 159 -3.51 -48.23 -6.32
C ILE A 159 -4.63 -49.21 -6.72
N ALA A 160 -5.30 -48.94 -7.85
CA ALA A 160 -6.24 -49.87 -8.46
C ALA A 160 -5.57 -51.11 -9.10
N GLY A 161 -4.23 -51.14 -9.18
CA GLY A 161 -3.47 -52.26 -9.75
C GLY A 161 -3.30 -52.20 -11.26
N ASN A 162 -3.55 -51.05 -11.89
CA ASN A 162 -3.49 -50.84 -13.34
C ASN A 162 -2.11 -50.39 -13.84
N SER A 163 -1.07 -50.39 -13.00
CA SER A 163 0.30 -50.21 -13.49
C SER A 163 1.33 -51.04 -12.75
N VAL A 164 2.45 -51.36 -13.42
CA VAL A 164 3.57 -52.09 -12.80
C VAL A 164 4.51 -51.16 -12.03
N PHE A 165 4.83 -49.99 -12.61
CA PHE A 165 5.65 -48.97 -11.98
C PHE A 165 4.83 -47.71 -11.69
N HIS A 166 5.23 -47.01 -10.64
CA HIS A 166 4.59 -45.77 -10.23
C HIS A 166 5.60 -44.82 -9.56
N ARG A 167 5.77 -43.62 -10.13
CA ARG A 167 6.55 -42.55 -9.47
C ARG A 167 5.62 -41.66 -8.67
N ASN A 168 5.85 -41.58 -7.36
CA ASN A 168 5.07 -40.73 -6.46
C ASN A 168 5.80 -40.48 -5.13
N TRP A 169 5.16 -39.71 -4.25
CA TRP A 169 5.62 -39.33 -2.93
C TRP A 169 5.39 -40.44 -1.88
N PRO A 170 5.94 -40.32 -0.65
CA PRO A 170 5.81 -41.32 0.42
C PRO A 170 4.36 -41.61 0.86
N ALA A 171 3.43 -40.68 0.62
CA ALA A 171 2.01 -40.83 0.92
C ALA A 171 1.37 -42.06 0.25
N THR A 172 1.92 -42.54 -0.87
CA THR A 172 1.49 -43.78 -1.52
C THR A 172 1.57 -44.99 -0.59
N LEU A 173 2.51 -45.03 0.36
CA LEU A 173 2.58 -46.11 1.35
C LEU A 173 1.38 -46.14 2.28
N GLY A 174 0.87 -44.97 2.67
CA GLY A 174 -0.37 -44.85 3.42
C GLY A 174 -1.58 -45.27 2.57
N ALA A 175 -1.64 -44.83 1.32
CA ALA A 175 -2.73 -45.17 0.39
C ALA A 175 -2.80 -46.67 0.06
N LEU A 176 -1.69 -47.39 0.17
CA LEU A 176 -1.63 -48.84 -0.01
C LEU A 176 -2.13 -49.62 1.22
N GLN A 177 -2.22 -49.00 2.41
CA GLN A 177 -2.68 -49.71 3.61
C GLN A 177 -4.12 -50.19 3.46
N GLY A 178 -4.36 -51.46 3.79
CA GLY A 178 -5.68 -52.09 3.65
C GLY A 178 -6.05 -52.47 2.21
N THR A 179 -5.19 -52.19 1.22
CA THR A 179 -5.41 -52.60 -0.17
C THR A 179 -4.82 -53.99 -0.45
N PRO A 180 -5.32 -54.73 -1.46
CA PRO A 180 -4.74 -56.01 -1.88
C PRO A 180 -3.27 -55.92 -2.33
N LEU A 181 -2.80 -54.70 -2.66
CA LEU A 181 -1.45 -54.43 -3.14
C LEU A 181 -0.44 -54.17 -2.02
N GLN A 182 -0.89 -53.95 -0.77
CA GLN A 182 -0.04 -53.55 0.36
C GLN A 182 1.23 -54.40 0.51
N HIS A 183 1.12 -55.72 0.38
CA HIS A 183 2.24 -56.65 0.54
C HIS A 183 2.96 -56.99 -0.77
N ARG A 184 2.40 -56.58 -1.92
CA ARG A 184 2.90 -56.87 -3.27
C ARG A 184 3.72 -55.74 -3.87
N VAL A 185 3.72 -54.57 -3.26
CA VAL A 185 4.50 -53.41 -3.70
C VAL A 185 5.86 -53.36 -3.01
N GLY A 186 6.88 -52.94 -3.75
CA GLY A 186 8.22 -52.57 -3.27
C GLY A 186 8.51 -51.09 -3.58
N ILE A 187 9.56 -50.55 -2.95
CA ILE A 187 10.04 -49.18 -3.16
C ILE A 187 11.50 -49.24 -3.58
N ALA A 188 11.86 -48.46 -4.61
CA ALA A 188 13.23 -48.27 -5.07
C ALA A 188 13.52 -46.77 -5.26
N LEU A 189 14.80 -46.42 -5.36
CA LEU A 189 15.20 -45.11 -5.84
C LEU A 189 14.77 -44.92 -7.29
N LEU A 190 14.62 -43.67 -7.72
CA LEU A 190 14.35 -43.37 -9.11
C LEU A 190 15.52 -43.83 -10.01
N PRO A 191 15.26 -44.35 -11.21
CA PRO A 191 16.32 -44.78 -12.12
C PRO A 191 17.27 -43.66 -12.56
N ASN A 192 18.44 -44.03 -13.07
CA ASN A 192 19.41 -43.14 -13.70
C ASN A 192 19.51 -43.38 -15.22
N ASP A 193 20.30 -42.61 -15.96
CA ASP A 193 20.46 -42.74 -17.42
C ASP A 193 21.74 -43.50 -17.84
N GLY A 194 22.30 -44.33 -16.95
CA GLY A 194 23.45 -45.20 -17.22
C GLY A 194 24.79 -44.74 -16.61
N PRO A 195 25.93 -45.35 -17.02
CA PRO A 195 27.24 -45.12 -16.40
C PRO A 195 27.64 -43.64 -16.38
N GLY A 196 27.98 -43.13 -15.19
CA GLY A 196 28.36 -41.71 -15.00
C GLY A 196 27.21 -40.80 -14.55
N THR A 197 25.96 -41.29 -14.55
CA THR A 197 24.81 -40.58 -13.98
C THR A 197 24.39 -41.17 -12.63
N ARG A 198 23.53 -40.46 -11.88
CA ARG A 198 23.05 -40.89 -10.56
C ARG A 198 21.53 -40.82 -10.48
N SER A 199 20.96 -41.58 -9.55
CA SER A 199 19.55 -41.45 -9.17
C SER A 199 19.33 -40.13 -8.44
N HIS A 200 18.27 -39.40 -8.80
CA HIS A 200 17.93 -38.12 -8.19
C HIS A 200 16.47 -38.13 -7.75
N GLY A 201 16.21 -37.68 -6.52
CA GLY A 201 14.86 -37.47 -5.98
C GLY A 201 14.77 -36.05 -5.44
N THR A 202 13.71 -35.32 -5.80
CA THR A 202 13.47 -33.97 -5.29
C THR A 202 13.07 -34.08 -3.82
N LEU A 203 13.86 -33.47 -2.95
CA LEU A 203 13.58 -33.40 -1.53
C LEU A 203 12.66 -32.22 -1.23
N GLY A 204 11.57 -32.50 -0.52
CA GLY A 204 10.69 -31.51 0.06
C GLY A 204 10.23 -31.94 1.45
N GLY A 205 9.24 -31.26 2.00
CA GLY A 205 8.72 -31.60 3.31
C GLY A 205 7.91 -30.47 3.90
N TRP A 206 7.20 -30.77 4.98
CA TRP A 206 6.50 -29.73 5.73
C TRP A 206 7.36 -29.33 6.91
N MET A 207 7.51 -28.02 7.07
CA MET A 207 8.22 -27.41 8.17
C MET A 207 7.19 -26.70 9.05
N VAL A 208 7.36 -26.77 10.36
CA VAL A 208 6.46 -26.09 11.31
C VAL A 208 7.25 -24.98 11.98
N GLY A 209 6.83 -23.75 11.73
CA GLY A 209 7.35 -22.54 12.36
C GLY A 209 6.36 -21.97 13.37
N ILE A 210 6.86 -21.22 14.36
CA ILE A 210 6.02 -20.55 15.35
C ILE A 210 5.91 -19.08 14.99
N ASN A 211 4.68 -18.61 14.75
CA ASN A 211 4.43 -17.20 14.45
C ASN A 211 4.86 -16.33 15.64
N LYS A 212 5.65 -15.28 15.38
CA LYS A 212 6.14 -14.31 16.36
C LYS A 212 5.01 -13.60 17.12
N ALA A 213 3.84 -13.46 16.49
CA ALA A 213 2.65 -12.84 17.08
C ALA A 213 1.85 -13.77 18.02
N VAL A 214 2.24 -15.06 18.15
CA VAL A 214 1.50 -15.98 19.03
C VAL A 214 1.65 -15.56 20.50
N ALA A 215 0.53 -15.41 21.20
CA ALA A 215 0.50 -14.96 22.59
C ALA A 215 1.13 -15.99 23.55
N MET A 216 0.86 -17.29 23.32
CA MET A 216 1.30 -18.39 24.17
C MET A 216 2.55 -19.10 23.61
N ARG A 217 3.67 -18.37 23.51
CA ARG A 217 4.91 -18.85 22.87
C ARG A 217 5.45 -20.15 23.46
N GLY A 218 5.41 -20.32 24.78
CA GLY A 218 5.88 -21.54 25.46
C GLY A 218 5.09 -22.78 25.05
N MET A 219 3.75 -22.70 25.05
CA MET A 219 2.89 -23.81 24.62
C MET A 219 3.08 -24.14 23.13
N ALA A 220 3.27 -23.11 22.29
CA ALA A 220 3.55 -23.33 20.88
C ALA A 220 4.87 -24.09 20.65
N VAL A 221 5.90 -23.82 21.45
CA VAL A 221 7.17 -24.58 21.44
C VAL A 221 6.96 -26.01 21.91
N ASP A 222 6.20 -26.23 22.98
CA ASP A 222 5.96 -27.58 23.49
C ASP A 222 5.15 -28.44 22.49
N ILE A 223 4.18 -27.85 21.80
CA ILE A 223 3.46 -28.50 20.69
C ILE A 223 4.41 -28.86 19.54
N LEU A 224 5.27 -27.91 19.14
CA LEU A 224 6.25 -28.15 18.09
C LEU A 224 7.17 -29.33 18.42
N LEU A 225 7.71 -29.35 19.65
CA LEU A 225 8.58 -30.42 20.13
C LEU A 225 7.86 -31.77 20.19
N ALA A 226 6.57 -31.78 20.57
CA ALA A 226 5.75 -32.97 20.51
C ALA A 226 5.54 -33.48 19.08
N LEU A 227 5.31 -32.57 18.12
CA LEU A 227 5.13 -32.90 16.69
C LEU A 227 6.39 -33.52 16.08
N VAL A 228 7.59 -33.05 16.44
CA VAL A 228 8.87 -33.56 15.92
C VAL A 228 9.55 -34.60 16.82
N SER A 229 8.85 -35.09 17.83
CA SER A 229 9.37 -36.13 18.73
C SER A 229 9.56 -37.47 18.02
N PRO A 230 10.51 -38.33 18.45
CA PRO A 230 10.68 -39.67 17.89
C PRO A 230 9.38 -40.48 17.88
N LYS A 231 8.61 -40.42 18.98
CA LYS A 231 7.33 -41.13 19.12
C LYS A 231 6.33 -40.71 18.03
N THR A 232 6.17 -39.40 17.81
CA THR A 232 5.25 -38.87 16.81
C THR A 232 5.73 -39.17 15.40
N GLN A 233 7.04 -39.08 15.11
CA GLN A 233 7.55 -39.41 13.78
C GLN A 233 7.45 -40.91 13.46
N VAL A 234 7.65 -41.80 14.43
CA VAL A 234 7.38 -43.24 14.26
C VAL A 234 5.90 -43.48 13.99
N ALA A 235 5.01 -42.86 14.76
CA ALA A 235 3.57 -42.98 14.58
C ALA A 235 3.11 -42.46 13.21
N ASN A 236 3.61 -41.29 12.80
CA ASN A 236 3.31 -40.69 11.50
C ASN A 236 3.78 -41.56 10.33
N PHE A 237 4.95 -42.18 10.45
CA PHE A 237 5.43 -43.12 9.44
C PHE A 237 4.55 -44.38 9.37
N ARG A 238 4.29 -45.02 10.51
CA ARG A 238 3.52 -46.27 10.57
C ARG A 238 2.07 -46.10 10.17
N ASN A 239 1.43 -45.00 10.58
CA ASN A 239 -0.02 -44.82 10.42
C ASN A 239 -0.40 -44.10 9.13
N ILE A 240 0.44 -43.18 8.64
CA ILE A 240 0.09 -42.33 7.48
C ILE A 240 1.23 -42.18 6.47
N GLY A 241 2.29 -42.99 6.56
CA GLY A 241 3.35 -43.07 5.56
C GLY A 241 4.27 -41.85 5.46
N ARG A 242 4.28 -40.97 6.47
CA ARG A 242 5.13 -39.77 6.48
C ARG A 242 6.55 -40.11 6.93
N LEU A 243 7.55 -39.80 6.10
CA LEU A 243 8.95 -40.11 6.41
C LEU A 243 9.49 -39.28 7.57
N PRO A 244 10.21 -39.89 8.53
CA PRO A 244 10.86 -39.16 9.61
C PRO A 244 11.88 -38.13 9.11
N THR A 245 12.09 -37.05 9.83
CA THR A 245 13.11 -36.02 9.53
C THR A 245 14.35 -36.15 10.40
N ARG A 246 14.25 -36.86 11.53
CA ARG A 246 15.37 -37.02 12.46
C ARG A 246 16.38 -38.04 11.94
N SER A 247 17.65 -37.68 12.02
CA SER A 247 18.73 -38.50 11.48
C SER A 247 18.99 -39.80 12.25
N ASP A 248 18.77 -39.77 13.57
CA ASP A 248 18.89 -40.92 14.46
C ASP A 248 17.84 -42.03 14.19
N MET A 249 16.77 -41.72 13.48
CA MET A 249 15.70 -42.69 13.16
C MET A 249 15.97 -43.54 11.91
N TYR A 250 16.98 -43.20 11.10
CA TYR A 250 17.34 -43.95 9.89
C TYR A 250 18.48 -44.95 10.15
N PHE A 251 19.31 -44.72 11.16
CA PHE A 251 20.42 -45.60 11.53
C PHE A 251 19.97 -46.63 12.58
N GLY A 252 19.14 -47.57 12.14
CA GLY A 252 18.67 -48.69 12.94
C GLY A 252 17.91 -49.71 12.08
N SER A 253 18.04 -50.99 12.41
CA SER A 253 17.42 -52.11 11.69
C SER A 253 15.89 -52.12 11.83
N GLY A 254 15.15 -51.28 11.10
CA GLY A 254 13.73 -51.55 10.90
C GLY A 254 12.72 -50.47 10.55
N LEU A 255 13.06 -49.33 9.91
CA LEU A 255 11.99 -48.42 9.41
C LEU A 255 12.10 -48.03 7.92
N CYS A 256 13.29 -47.81 7.34
CA CYS A 256 13.42 -47.34 5.94
C CYS A 256 14.67 -47.87 5.19
N GLN A 257 14.88 -49.18 5.08
CA GLN A 257 16.13 -49.74 4.53
C GLN A 257 16.51 -49.43 3.06
N PRO A 258 15.65 -48.93 2.14
CA PRO A 258 16.13 -48.52 0.82
C PRO A 258 16.66 -47.08 0.75
N PHE A 259 16.40 -46.23 1.75
CA PHE A 259 16.74 -44.80 1.66
C PHE A 259 18.14 -44.51 2.22
N ASN A 260 19.13 -44.46 1.33
CA ASN A 260 20.44 -43.89 1.66
C ASN A 260 20.42 -42.38 1.38
N ALA A 261 20.33 -41.56 2.43
CA ALA A 261 20.27 -40.09 2.35
C ALA A 261 21.48 -39.46 1.63
N SER A 262 22.60 -40.18 1.53
CA SER A 262 23.83 -39.76 0.82
C SER A 262 23.64 -39.57 -0.69
N ASN A 263 22.58 -40.17 -1.27
CA ASN A 263 22.30 -40.14 -2.70
C ASN A 263 21.35 -39.02 -3.11
N ALA A 264 20.83 -38.23 -2.16
CA ALA A 264 19.91 -37.13 -2.46
C ALA A 264 20.70 -35.83 -2.69
N GLN A 265 20.43 -35.17 -3.82
CA GLN A 265 20.99 -33.86 -4.10
C GLN A 265 20.04 -32.77 -3.58
N ILE A 266 20.59 -31.82 -2.84
CA ILE A 266 19.84 -30.74 -2.19
C ILE A 266 19.83 -29.55 -3.15
N CYS A 267 18.66 -29.25 -3.70
CA CYS A 267 18.42 -28.04 -4.48
C CYS A 267 17.60 -27.07 -3.62
N ASP A 268 18.21 -25.98 -3.22
CA ASP A 268 17.58 -24.93 -2.41
C ASP A 268 16.74 -24.01 -3.38
N THR A 269 15.70 -23.26 -2.93
CA THR A 269 14.74 -22.47 -3.78
C THR A 269 14.90 -20.91 -3.80
N THR A 270 14.75 -20.16 -4.90
CA THR A 270 15.03 -18.69 -5.00
C THR A 270 13.88 -17.84 -4.48
N SER A 271 14.14 -16.54 -4.32
CA SER A 271 13.14 -15.49 -4.04
C SER A 271 11.93 -15.46 -4.97
N ASN A 272 12.03 -16.08 -6.14
CA ASN A 272 10.97 -16.10 -7.14
C ASN A 272 10.51 -17.53 -7.51
N TYR A 273 10.69 -18.51 -6.63
CA TYR A 273 10.35 -19.93 -6.85
C TYR A 273 8.97 -20.14 -7.47
N VAL A 274 7.92 -19.48 -6.95
CA VAL A 274 6.55 -19.64 -7.44
C VAL A 274 6.44 -19.25 -8.92
N LYS A 275 7.11 -18.16 -9.32
CA LYS A 275 7.13 -17.70 -10.72
C LYS A 275 7.99 -18.63 -11.58
N ALA A 276 9.20 -18.97 -11.11
CA ALA A 276 10.12 -19.87 -11.80
C ALA A 276 9.50 -21.26 -12.04
N SER A 277 8.92 -21.88 -11.01
CA SER A 277 8.20 -23.15 -11.10
C SER A 277 7.05 -23.06 -12.08
N SER A 278 6.28 -21.95 -12.07
CA SER A 278 5.18 -21.75 -13.02
C SER A 278 5.58 -21.71 -14.49
N PHE A 279 6.78 -21.23 -14.81
CA PHE A 279 7.29 -21.27 -16.18
C PHE A 279 7.74 -22.67 -16.57
N VAL A 280 8.44 -23.37 -15.68
CA VAL A 280 8.94 -24.72 -15.96
C VAL A 280 7.79 -25.69 -16.17
N TYR A 281 6.83 -25.82 -15.23
CA TYR A 281 5.78 -26.81 -15.40
C TYR A 281 4.85 -26.51 -16.57
N LYS A 282 4.65 -25.23 -16.95
CA LYS A 282 3.86 -24.86 -18.15
C LYS A 282 4.59 -25.26 -19.43
N ALA A 283 5.87 -24.93 -19.56
CA ALA A 283 6.67 -25.27 -20.73
C ALA A 283 6.79 -26.79 -20.90
N VAL A 284 7.05 -27.52 -19.81
CA VAL A 284 7.09 -28.99 -19.83
C VAL A 284 5.71 -29.54 -20.21
N ASN A 285 4.62 -29.02 -19.63
CA ASN A 285 3.27 -29.48 -19.95
C ASN A 285 2.89 -29.24 -21.43
N ASP A 286 3.23 -28.09 -22.02
CA ASP A 286 2.94 -27.78 -23.43
C ASP A 286 3.66 -28.75 -24.39
N VAL A 287 4.87 -29.20 -24.04
CA VAL A 287 5.57 -30.28 -24.77
C VAL A 287 4.86 -31.62 -24.61
N LEU A 288 4.41 -31.96 -23.38
CA LEU A 288 3.69 -33.21 -23.13
C LEU A 288 2.36 -33.26 -23.89
N VAL A 289 1.57 -32.18 -23.92
CA VAL A 289 0.27 -32.16 -24.61
C VAL A 289 0.38 -31.89 -26.12
N GLY A 290 1.60 -31.81 -26.67
CA GLY A 290 1.83 -31.66 -28.12
C GLY A 290 1.52 -30.28 -28.67
N ARG A 291 1.38 -29.25 -27.83
CA ARG A 291 1.27 -27.84 -28.27
C ARG A 291 2.60 -27.28 -28.76
N MET A 292 3.69 -28.00 -28.49
CA MET A 292 5.05 -27.59 -28.80
C MET A 292 5.92 -28.82 -29.02
N SER A 293 6.84 -28.77 -29.99
CA SER A 293 7.81 -29.85 -30.17
C SER A 293 8.91 -29.75 -29.09
N PRO A 294 9.54 -30.87 -28.67
CA PRO A 294 10.68 -30.82 -27.74
C PRO A 294 11.85 -29.95 -28.25
N GLN A 295 12.02 -29.84 -29.57
CA GLN A 295 13.06 -29.04 -30.23
C GLN A 295 12.70 -27.55 -30.36
N ASP A 296 11.42 -27.23 -30.59
CA ASP A 296 10.89 -25.86 -30.65
C ASP A 296 10.49 -25.34 -29.26
N ALA A 297 10.72 -26.15 -28.22
CA ALA A 297 10.27 -25.86 -26.88
C ALA A 297 10.76 -24.47 -26.45
N GLN A 298 9.86 -23.69 -25.86
CA GLN A 298 10.12 -22.40 -25.20
C GLN A 298 11.15 -22.52 -24.07
N LEU A 299 11.96 -23.59 -23.97
CA LEU A 299 13.08 -23.73 -23.04
C LEU A 299 14.07 -22.57 -23.18
N ASN A 300 14.34 -22.07 -24.39
CA ASN A 300 15.11 -20.84 -24.61
C ASN A 300 14.44 -19.61 -23.97
N GLN A 301 13.11 -19.52 -24.06
CA GLN A 301 12.34 -18.40 -23.51
C GLN A 301 12.18 -18.52 -21.99
N ALA A 302 11.97 -19.74 -21.47
CA ALA A 302 11.91 -20.08 -20.06
C ALA A 302 13.29 -19.89 -19.41
N GLU A 303 14.37 -20.25 -20.09
CA GLU A 303 15.74 -19.95 -19.70
C GLU A 303 15.97 -18.45 -19.67
N CYS A 304 15.72 -17.72 -20.76
CA CYS A 304 15.85 -16.25 -20.79
C CYS A 304 15.04 -15.56 -19.69
N LEU A 305 13.80 -15.99 -19.44
CA LEU A 305 12.94 -15.45 -18.39
C LEU A 305 13.45 -15.81 -17.00
N MET A 306 13.93 -17.03 -16.77
CA MET A 306 14.54 -17.44 -15.50
C MET A 306 15.84 -16.67 -15.24
N VAL A 307 16.69 -16.54 -16.25
CA VAL A 307 17.96 -15.80 -16.20
C VAL A 307 17.69 -14.31 -15.88
N ALA A 308 16.67 -13.69 -16.50
CA ALA A 308 16.25 -12.31 -16.18
C ALA A 308 15.64 -12.16 -14.77
N LEU A 309 14.94 -13.19 -14.28
CA LEU A 309 14.24 -13.22 -13.00
C LEU A 309 15.18 -13.56 -11.82
N LEU A 310 16.33 -14.17 -12.08
CA LEU A 310 17.37 -14.51 -11.11
C LEU A 310 18.41 -13.41 -10.93
N HIS A 311 18.81 -12.74 -12.02
CA HIS A 311 19.96 -11.83 -12.01
C HIS A 311 19.59 -10.34 -11.96
N GLY A 312 18.29 -9.99 -11.93
CA GLY A 312 17.77 -8.63 -11.71
C GLY A 312 18.07 -7.60 -12.82
N ALA A 313 19.05 -7.88 -13.65
CA ALA A 313 19.22 -7.40 -15.00
C ALA A 313 18.89 -8.56 -15.95
N MET A 314 18.48 -8.30 -17.19
CA MET A 314 18.70 -9.28 -18.25
C MET A 314 20.22 -9.51 -18.32
N PRO A 315 20.76 -10.70 -18.01
CA PRO A 315 21.99 -11.13 -18.65
C PRO A 315 21.60 -11.22 -20.11
N CYS A 316 22.15 -10.31 -20.89
CA CYS A 316 22.17 -10.46 -22.32
C CYS A 316 22.69 -11.89 -22.62
N PRO A 317 21.88 -12.78 -23.23
CA PRO A 317 22.43 -13.92 -23.93
C PRO A 317 23.11 -13.31 -25.14
N ALA A 318 24.42 -13.10 -25.06
CA ALA A 318 25.35 -12.85 -26.15
C ALA A 318 24.76 -12.32 -27.48
N THR A 319 24.04 -11.19 -27.47
CA THR A 319 23.74 -10.36 -28.65
C THR A 319 23.59 -8.87 -28.26
N ALA A 320 24.32 -8.41 -27.24
CA ALA A 320 24.55 -6.99 -26.95
C ALA A 320 26.00 -6.61 -27.26
N CYS A 321 26.62 -7.29 -28.21
CA CYS A 321 27.58 -6.65 -29.08
C CYS A 321 27.14 -6.92 -30.51
N SER A 322 26.25 -6.03 -30.94
CA SER A 322 26.46 -5.17 -32.10
C SER A 322 25.47 -5.34 -33.25
N SER A 323 24.65 -4.30 -33.36
CA SER A 323 24.07 -3.82 -34.61
C SER A 323 25.13 -3.73 -35.72
N ILE A 324 26.41 -3.61 -35.35
CA ILE A 324 27.56 -3.70 -36.26
C ILE A 324 27.89 -5.15 -36.67
N VAL A 325 27.90 -6.16 -35.78
CA VAL A 325 28.20 -7.57 -36.14
C VAL A 325 27.06 -8.23 -36.91
N ILE A 326 25.79 -7.89 -36.69
CA ILE A 326 24.70 -8.41 -37.54
C ILE A 326 24.67 -7.71 -38.91
N VAL A 327 24.96 -6.41 -38.98
CA VAL A 327 25.19 -5.74 -40.27
C VAL A 327 26.44 -6.30 -40.95
N VAL A 328 27.51 -6.60 -40.22
CA VAL A 328 28.75 -7.22 -40.75
C VAL A 328 28.53 -8.70 -41.10
N LEU A 329 27.67 -9.45 -40.40
CA LEU A 329 27.30 -10.84 -40.72
C LEU A 329 26.29 -10.91 -41.86
N CYS A 330 25.39 -9.94 -42.01
CA CYS A 330 24.52 -9.81 -43.18
C CYS A 330 25.33 -9.34 -44.40
N ILE A 331 26.26 -8.39 -44.23
CA ILE A 331 27.22 -8.01 -45.28
C ILE A 331 28.13 -9.19 -45.60
N ALA A 332 28.62 -9.96 -44.61
CA ALA A 332 29.45 -11.16 -44.79
C ALA A 332 28.68 -12.32 -45.41
N ALA A 333 27.39 -12.50 -45.10
CA ALA A 333 26.54 -13.52 -45.72
C ALA A 333 26.15 -13.15 -47.16
N VAL A 334 25.96 -11.86 -47.45
CA VAL A 334 25.72 -11.33 -48.81
C VAL A 334 27.01 -11.37 -49.65
N THR A 335 28.18 -11.06 -49.06
CA THR A 335 29.47 -11.18 -49.75
C THR A 335 29.94 -12.64 -49.89
N ALA A 336 29.66 -13.51 -48.91
CA ALA A 336 29.95 -14.96 -48.99
C ALA A 336 29.02 -15.72 -49.95
N LYS A 337 27.84 -15.16 -50.30
CA LYS A 337 26.91 -15.71 -51.32
C LYS A 337 26.83 -14.87 -52.60
N ALA A 338 27.76 -13.96 -52.85
CA ALA A 338 27.80 -13.13 -54.06
C ALA A 338 27.92 -13.95 -55.38
N GLY A 339 28.29 -15.23 -55.29
CA GLY A 339 28.29 -16.17 -56.42
C GLY A 339 26.96 -16.92 -56.67
N HIS A 340 25.93 -16.77 -55.82
CA HIS A 340 24.69 -17.53 -55.90
C HIS A 340 23.73 -16.97 -56.98
N PRO A 341 23.13 -17.79 -57.87
CA PRO A 341 22.37 -17.33 -59.04
C PRO A 341 21.22 -16.36 -58.71
N VAL A 342 20.55 -16.58 -57.58
CA VAL A 342 19.42 -15.76 -57.10
C VAL A 342 19.85 -14.34 -56.69
N MET A 343 21.06 -14.19 -56.14
CA MET A 343 21.57 -12.88 -55.70
C MET A 343 22.15 -12.06 -56.87
N LYS A 344 22.58 -12.72 -57.95
CA LYS A 344 22.98 -12.04 -59.22
C LYS A 344 21.79 -11.47 -59.99
N ALA A 345 20.59 -12.00 -59.76
CA ALA A 345 19.35 -11.54 -60.40
C ALA A 345 18.58 -10.50 -59.56
N ALA A 346 18.93 -10.30 -58.29
CA ALA A 346 18.26 -9.37 -57.39
C ALA A 346 18.84 -7.95 -57.52
N SER A 347 17.98 -6.93 -57.58
CA SER A 347 18.43 -5.54 -57.71
C SER A 347 19.07 -5.04 -56.40
N PRO A 348 20.07 -4.15 -56.45
CA PRO A 348 20.69 -3.56 -55.26
C PRO A 348 19.68 -2.91 -54.29
N ALA A 349 18.56 -2.40 -54.82
CA ALA A 349 17.48 -1.81 -54.02
C ALA A 349 16.72 -2.85 -53.17
N PHE A 350 16.54 -4.07 -53.69
CA PHE A 350 15.86 -5.16 -52.97
C PHE A 350 16.63 -5.60 -51.72
N CYS A 351 17.96 -5.64 -51.79
CA CYS A 351 18.81 -6.01 -50.66
C CYS A 351 18.82 -4.93 -49.55
N VAL A 352 18.76 -3.65 -49.93
CA VAL A 352 18.69 -2.52 -48.98
C VAL A 352 17.31 -2.43 -48.31
N ALA A 353 16.22 -2.75 -49.03
CA ALA A 353 14.87 -2.73 -48.50
C ALA A 353 14.65 -3.76 -47.37
N ILE A 354 15.19 -4.98 -47.51
CA ILE A 354 15.10 -6.04 -46.48
C ILE A 354 15.86 -5.64 -45.21
N LEU A 355 17.06 -5.06 -45.36
CA LEU A 355 17.87 -4.61 -44.22
C LEU A 355 17.23 -3.44 -43.48
N THR A 356 16.56 -2.54 -44.20
CA THR A 356 15.89 -1.36 -43.61
C THR A 356 14.57 -1.75 -42.93
N GLY A 357 13.79 -2.66 -43.52
CA GLY A 357 12.54 -3.16 -42.93
C GLY A 357 12.74 -3.94 -41.62
N GLY A 358 13.81 -4.73 -41.51
CA GLY A 358 14.15 -5.44 -40.27
C GLY A 358 14.52 -4.52 -39.10
N ALA A 359 15.20 -3.40 -39.37
CA ALA A 359 15.56 -2.42 -38.34
C ALA A 359 14.35 -1.62 -37.82
N ILE A 360 13.37 -1.34 -38.69
CA ILE A 360 12.16 -0.59 -38.35
C ILE A 360 11.21 -1.45 -37.49
N LEU A 361 11.05 -2.73 -37.79
CA LEU A 361 10.18 -3.66 -37.04
C LEU A 361 10.63 -3.92 -35.60
N LEU A 362 11.93 -3.82 -35.33
CA LEU A 362 12.51 -4.07 -34.01
C LEU A 362 12.45 -2.84 -33.08
N SER A 363 12.32 -1.63 -33.63
CA SER A 363 12.19 -0.39 -32.84
C SER A 363 10.75 -0.09 -32.41
N SER A 364 9.74 -0.54 -33.16
CA SER A 364 8.32 -0.36 -32.85
C SER A 364 7.85 -1.17 -31.63
N ASN A 365 8.31 -2.42 -31.48
CA ASN A 365 7.89 -3.31 -30.39
C ASN A 365 8.39 -2.88 -29.00
N TYR A 366 9.54 -2.21 -28.92
CA TYR A 366 10.08 -1.71 -27.65
C TYR A 366 9.34 -0.44 -27.16
N ALA A 367 8.93 0.43 -28.08
CA ALA A 367 8.13 1.61 -27.77
C ALA A 367 6.72 1.24 -27.27
N ALA A 368 6.09 0.24 -27.90
CA ALA A 368 4.77 -0.26 -27.51
C ALA A 368 4.75 -0.80 -26.06
N ALA A 369 5.74 -1.62 -25.66
CA ALA A 369 5.81 -2.19 -24.31
C ALA A 369 6.03 -1.14 -23.19
N VAL A 370 6.74 -0.05 -23.49
CA VAL A 370 6.96 1.06 -22.56
C VAL A 370 5.68 1.89 -22.41
N VAL A 371 4.98 2.19 -23.51
CA VAL A 371 3.69 2.89 -23.50
C VAL A 371 2.63 2.08 -22.74
N VAL A 372 2.59 0.75 -22.94
CA VAL A 372 1.72 -0.22 -22.25
C VAL A 372 1.87 -0.18 -20.72
N ARG A 373 3.11 -0.23 -20.21
CA ARG A 373 3.36 -0.17 -18.74
C ARG A 373 3.03 1.19 -18.14
N LEU A 374 3.21 2.27 -18.90
CA LEU A 374 2.96 3.63 -18.44
C LEU A 374 1.47 3.99 -18.43
N MET A 375 0.69 3.49 -19.40
CA MET A 375 -0.78 3.63 -19.46
C MET A 375 -1.46 2.92 -18.28
N HIS A 376 -0.99 1.72 -17.93
CA HIS A 376 -1.56 0.93 -16.83
C HIS A 376 -1.31 1.54 -15.44
N GLY A 377 -0.07 1.96 -15.16
CA GLY A 377 0.33 2.41 -13.82
C GLY A 377 -0.10 3.83 -13.42
N ARG A 378 -0.48 4.69 -14.38
CA ARG A 378 -0.75 6.13 -14.12
C ARG A 378 -2.15 6.60 -14.49
N PHE A 379 -2.82 5.94 -15.43
CA PHE A 379 -4.18 6.29 -15.86
C PHE A 379 -5.23 5.21 -15.51
N GLY A 380 -4.81 4.09 -14.92
CA GLY A 380 -5.74 3.01 -14.55
C GLY A 380 -6.43 2.36 -15.75
N VAL A 381 -5.77 2.35 -16.92
CA VAL A 381 -6.33 1.77 -18.14
C VAL A 381 -6.25 0.24 -18.07
N ARG A 382 -7.34 -0.44 -18.43
CA ARG A 382 -7.45 -1.91 -18.40
C ARG A 382 -6.52 -2.57 -19.41
N SER A 383 -5.98 -3.74 -19.06
CA SER A 383 -4.95 -4.46 -19.84
C SER A 383 -5.42 -4.91 -21.23
N SER A 384 -6.71 -5.12 -21.42
CA SER A 384 -7.36 -5.51 -22.68
C SER A 384 -7.38 -4.38 -23.71
N VAL A 385 -7.74 -3.16 -23.30
CA VAL A 385 -7.69 -1.96 -24.16
C VAL A 385 -6.25 -1.65 -24.57
N ILE A 386 -5.30 -1.87 -23.66
CA ILE A 386 -3.87 -1.68 -23.90
C ILE A 386 -3.34 -2.68 -24.93
N ALA A 387 -3.84 -3.92 -24.94
CA ALA A 387 -3.51 -4.93 -25.95
C ALA A 387 -4.02 -4.50 -27.33
N SER A 388 -5.27 -4.04 -27.44
CA SER A 388 -5.86 -3.58 -28.71
C SER A 388 -5.15 -2.35 -29.30
N ILE A 389 -4.71 -1.40 -28.46
CA ILE A 389 -3.94 -0.23 -28.89
C ILE A 389 -2.51 -0.62 -29.28
N ALA A 390 -1.89 -1.58 -28.58
CA ALA A 390 -0.56 -2.08 -28.90
C ALA A 390 -0.53 -2.85 -30.24
N ASP A 391 -1.56 -3.66 -30.53
CA ASP A 391 -1.72 -4.35 -31.81
C ASP A 391 -1.88 -3.36 -32.98
N LEU A 392 -2.58 -2.25 -32.76
CA LEU A 392 -2.83 -1.21 -33.77
C LEU A 392 -1.61 -0.30 -34.03
N LEU A 393 -0.76 -0.09 -33.03
CA LEU A 393 0.49 0.70 -33.13
C LEU A 393 1.67 -0.11 -33.69
N GLY A 394 1.46 -1.36 -34.11
CA GLY A 394 2.44 -2.24 -34.75
C GLY A 394 2.88 -1.85 -36.16
N VAL A 395 2.42 -0.71 -36.71
CA VAL A 395 2.87 -0.16 -38.01
C VAL A 395 3.66 1.13 -37.78
N GLY A 396 4.91 1.15 -38.27
CA GLY A 396 6.00 2.00 -37.78
C GLY A 396 5.84 3.53 -37.89
N THR A 397 6.55 4.20 -36.97
CA THR A 397 7.07 5.59 -36.99
C THR A 397 6.21 6.67 -37.66
N LEU A 398 5.53 7.49 -36.85
CA LEU A 398 4.92 8.75 -37.30
C LEU A 398 5.60 9.96 -36.67
N ALA A 399 6.64 10.44 -37.35
CA ALA A 399 6.79 11.88 -37.54
C ALA A 399 5.85 12.28 -38.68
N LEU A 400 4.89 13.18 -38.44
CA LEU A 400 4.06 13.73 -39.52
C LEU A 400 4.15 15.24 -39.61
N PRO A 401 4.66 15.77 -40.74
CA PRO A 401 4.20 17.02 -41.32
C PRO A 401 2.79 16.85 -41.91
N ALA A 402 2.10 17.98 -42.05
CA ALA A 402 0.71 18.09 -42.44
C ALA A 402 0.38 17.56 -43.86
N ARG A 403 -0.87 17.10 -44.00
CA ARG A 403 -1.73 17.02 -45.21
C ARG A 403 -1.72 15.82 -46.16
N HIS A 404 -0.84 14.83 -46.07
CA HIS A 404 -0.96 13.63 -46.95
C HIS A 404 -0.59 12.38 -46.16
N THR A 405 -1.59 11.65 -45.62
CA THR A 405 -1.30 10.60 -44.63
C THR A 405 -1.77 9.21 -45.00
N VAL A 406 -2.92 8.99 -45.64
CA VAL A 406 -3.31 7.62 -45.99
C VAL A 406 -2.74 7.24 -47.37
N ASP A 407 -2.85 8.12 -48.39
CA ASP A 407 -2.25 7.89 -49.72
C ASP A 407 -0.73 7.71 -49.66
N ALA A 408 -0.03 8.51 -48.86
CA ALA A 408 1.41 8.41 -48.73
C ALA A 408 1.86 7.15 -47.96
N ILE A 409 1.01 6.61 -47.07
CA ILE A 409 1.25 5.34 -46.40
C ILE A 409 1.03 4.20 -47.38
N VAL A 410 -0.05 4.24 -48.17
CA VAL A 410 -0.41 3.22 -49.17
C VAL A 410 0.58 3.18 -50.34
N ASP A 411 1.02 4.32 -50.85
CA ASP A 411 2.02 4.43 -51.93
C ASP A 411 3.43 4.05 -51.46
N LYS A 412 3.87 4.49 -50.27
CA LYS A 412 5.24 4.21 -49.79
C LYS A 412 5.42 2.81 -49.21
N SER A 413 4.34 2.15 -48.80
CA SER A 413 4.36 0.76 -48.33
C SER A 413 4.20 -0.26 -49.48
N GLY A 414 3.92 0.21 -50.71
CA GLY A 414 3.66 -0.65 -51.86
C GLY A 414 2.31 -1.37 -51.79
N LEU A 415 1.39 -0.92 -50.94
CA LEU A 415 0.09 -1.54 -50.69
C LEU A 415 -1.02 -1.03 -51.62
N ALA A 416 -0.72 -0.06 -52.50
CA ALA A 416 -1.67 0.60 -53.40
C ALA A 416 -2.50 -0.35 -54.28
N ASP A 417 -1.88 -1.45 -54.73
CA ASP A 417 -2.54 -2.44 -55.60
C ASP A 417 -3.23 -3.58 -54.82
N SER A 418 -3.20 -3.53 -53.47
CA SER A 418 -3.57 -4.65 -52.59
C SER A 418 -4.56 -4.31 -51.47
N ILE A 419 -4.96 -3.05 -51.32
CA ILE A 419 -5.98 -2.58 -50.38
C ILE A 419 -7.27 -2.30 -51.14
N THR A 420 -8.39 -2.84 -50.66
CA THR A 420 -9.72 -2.50 -51.20
C THR A 420 -10.18 -1.12 -50.71
N ALA A 421 -11.06 -0.45 -51.47
CA ALA A 421 -11.55 0.89 -51.11
C ALA A 421 -12.26 0.94 -49.75
N ASP A 422 -12.86 -0.18 -49.33
CA ASP A 422 -13.53 -0.33 -48.04
C ASP A 422 -12.51 -0.48 -46.87
N GLU A 423 -11.39 -1.17 -47.09
CA GLU A 423 -10.30 -1.30 -46.11
C GLU A 423 -9.57 0.03 -45.89
N TYR A 424 -9.39 0.82 -46.95
CA TYR A 424 -8.86 2.18 -46.87
C TYR A 424 -9.78 3.09 -46.03
N SER A 425 -11.10 3.01 -46.26
CA SER A 425 -12.10 3.77 -45.50
C SER A 425 -12.16 3.36 -44.03
N ALA A 426 -12.01 2.07 -43.72
CA ALA A 426 -12.00 1.56 -42.35
C ALA A 426 -10.79 2.07 -41.55
N LEU A 427 -9.59 2.07 -42.15
CA LEU A 427 -8.36 2.62 -41.57
C LEU A 427 -8.45 4.15 -41.34
N ALA A 428 -9.13 4.88 -42.22
CA ALA A 428 -9.33 6.32 -42.09
C ALA A 428 -10.40 6.72 -41.04
N ALA A 429 -11.26 5.79 -40.61
CA ALA A 429 -12.49 6.07 -39.85
C ALA A 429 -12.49 5.67 -38.35
N GLY A 430 -11.46 5.04 -37.80
CA GLY A 430 -11.48 4.44 -36.45
C GLY A 430 -11.22 5.40 -35.26
N MET A 431 -12.17 5.50 -34.31
CA MET A 431 -12.04 6.27 -33.05
C MET A 431 -10.95 5.79 -32.07
N PRO A 432 -10.72 4.47 -31.88
CA PRO A 432 -9.64 3.98 -30.99
C PRO A 432 -8.24 4.42 -31.43
N VAL A 433 -8.02 4.57 -32.75
CA VAL A 433 -6.76 5.04 -33.33
C VAL A 433 -6.50 6.51 -32.98
N LEU A 434 -7.55 7.33 -33.08
CA LEU A 434 -7.52 8.74 -32.71
C LEU A 434 -7.24 8.93 -31.21
N LEU A 435 -7.85 8.09 -30.36
CA LEU A 435 -7.69 8.11 -28.91
C LEU A 435 -6.27 7.65 -28.49
N GLY A 436 -5.73 6.62 -29.12
CA GLY A 436 -4.34 6.19 -28.94
C GLY A 436 -3.32 7.25 -29.38
N ALA A 437 -3.54 7.87 -30.54
CA ALA A 437 -2.71 8.94 -31.08
C ALA A 437 -2.75 10.23 -30.23
N ALA A 438 -3.88 10.53 -29.58
CA ALA A 438 -4.03 11.65 -28.67
C ALA A 438 -3.33 11.44 -27.31
N THR A 439 -3.31 10.20 -26.82
CA THR A 439 -2.83 9.88 -25.45
C THR A 439 -1.31 9.98 -25.33
N CYS A 440 -0.57 9.56 -26.37
CA CYS A 440 0.89 9.58 -26.37
C CYS A 440 1.52 11.00 -26.22
N PRO A 441 1.15 12.00 -27.03
CA PRO A 441 1.67 13.35 -26.88
C PRO A 441 1.14 14.03 -25.61
N ALA A 442 -0.09 13.76 -25.19
CA ALA A 442 -0.65 14.28 -23.95
C ALA A 442 0.15 13.79 -22.73
N TYR A 443 0.45 12.50 -22.64
CA TYR A 443 1.25 11.93 -21.56
C TYR A 443 2.63 12.57 -21.41
N ALA A 444 3.35 12.71 -22.52
CA ALA A 444 4.68 13.26 -22.48
C ALA A 444 4.68 14.74 -22.09
N LEU A 445 3.63 15.47 -22.49
CA LEU A 445 3.42 16.85 -22.11
C LEU A 445 3.11 16.99 -20.61
N LEU A 446 2.31 16.09 -20.02
CA LEU A 446 2.05 16.06 -18.57
C LEU A 446 3.33 15.91 -17.73
N HIS A 447 4.28 15.10 -18.20
CA HIS A 447 5.58 14.97 -17.55
C HIS A 447 6.42 16.22 -17.65
N LEU A 448 6.42 16.85 -18.83
CA LEU A 448 7.15 18.07 -19.07
C LEU A 448 6.69 19.22 -18.16
N ILE A 449 5.39 19.27 -17.81
CA ILE A 449 4.85 20.22 -16.82
C ILE A 449 5.52 20.07 -15.45
N HIS A 450 5.80 18.83 -15.01
CA HIS A 450 6.52 18.59 -13.76
C HIS A 450 8.00 18.97 -13.85
N THR A 451 8.64 18.71 -15.00
CA THR A 451 10.02 19.15 -15.25
C THR A 451 10.11 20.68 -15.21
N ALA A 452 9.10 21.38 -15.72
CA ALA A 452 9.03 22.84 -15.64
C ALA A 452 8.98 23.36 -14.19
N ASP A 453 8.32 22.66 -13.24
CA ASP A 453 8.34 23.03 -11.81
C ASP A 453 9.77 23.00 -11.24
N VAL A 454 10.60 22.03 -11.68
CA VAL A 454 12.00 21.88 -11.24
C VAL A 454 12.88 22.96 -11.84
N VAL A 455 12.72 23.23 -13.14
CA VAL A 455 13.45 24.32 -13.82
C VAL A 455 13.08 25.67 -13.22
N ALA A 456 11.80 25.90 -12.89
CA ALA A 456 11.36 27.12 -12.20
C ALA A 456 12.00 27.27 -10.81
N ALA A 457 12.20 26.18 -10.06
CA ALA A 457 12.95 26.21 -8.80
C ALA A 457 14.42 26.60 -9.01
N LEU A 458 15.09 26.06 -10.04
CA LEU A 458 16.46 26.48 -10.39
C LEU A 458 16.53 27.95 -10.79
N SER A 459 15.54 28.44 -11.54
CA SER A 459 15.41 29.86 -11.87
C SER A 459 15.25 30.74 -10.61
N LEU A 460 14.49 30.29 -9.60
CA LEU A 460 14.37 30.97 -8.31
C LEU A 460 15.69 31.02 -7.53
N GLU A 461 16.45 29.92 -7.52
CA GLU A 461 17.78 29.89 -6.90
C GLU A 461 18.77 30.79 -7.62
N ALA A 462 18.81 30.73 -8.95
CA ALA A 462 19.67 31.56 -9.79
C ALA A 462 19.40 33.06 -9.57
N ALA A 463 18.12 33.44 -9.49
CA ALA A 463 17.68 34.81 -9.21
C ALA A 463 17.89 35.26 -7.76
N GLY A 464 18.09 34.32 -6.84
CA GLY A 464 18.14 34.58 -5.39
C GLY A 464 16.83 35.12 -4.84
N ALA A 465 15.72 34.64 -5.39
CA ALA A 465 14.37 35.12 -5.12
C ALA A 465 13.95 34.91 -3.67
N ASP A 466 12.99 35.73 -3.23
CA ASP A 466 12.33 35.55 -1.94
C ASP A 466 11.34 34.37 -2.01
N LEU A 467 11.23 33.64 -0.90
CA LEU A 467 10.33 32.51 -0.76
C LEU A 467 9.02 32.86 -0.04
N GLU A 468 8.92 34.05 0.58
CA GLU A 468 7.71 34.52 1.24
C GLU A 468 6.45 34.43 0.35
N PRO A 469 6.49 34.76 -0.96
CA PRO A 469 5.32 34.63 -1.83
C PRO A 469 4.76 33.21 -1.93
N PHE A 470 5.58 32.17 -1.66
CA PHE A 470 5.16 30.77 -1.67
C PHE A 470 4.73 30.27 -0.29
N ALA A 471 4.63 31.12 0.74
CA ALA A 471 4.30 30.71 2.09
C ALA A 471 2.87 30.11 2.20
N PHE A 472 2.69 29.29 3.23
CA PHE A 472 1.42 28.61 3.52
C PHE A 472 0.24 29.60 3.62
N GLN A 473 0.44 30.75 4.28
CA GLN A 473 -0.62 31.74 4.52
C GLN A 473 -1.28 32.24 3.21
N TYR A 474 -0.50 32.47 2.14
CA TYR A 474 -1.05 33.06 0.91
C TYR A 474 -1.84 32.05 0.09
N HIS A 475 -1.34 30.82 -0.05
CA HIS A 475 -1.95 29.82 -0.92
C HIS A 475 -2.92 28.88 -0.18
N GLU A 476 -2.74 28.62 1.11
CA GLU A 476 -3.57 27.64 1.84
C GLU A 476 -4.62 28.31 2.75
N GLU A 477 -4.42 29.58 3.14
CA GLU A 477 -5.41 30.33 3.95
C GLU A 477 -6.16 31.39 3.14
N VAL A 478 -5.46 32.17 2.31
CA VAL A 478 -6.07 33.30 1.58
C VAL A 478 -6.60 32.90 0.18
N ARG A 479 -5.89 32.05 -0.57
CA ARG A 479 -6.27 31.63 -1.94
C ARG A 479 -6.08 30.12 -2.20
N PRO A 480 -6.98 29.24 -1.69
CA PRO A 480 -6.84 27.78 -1.73
C PRO A 480 -7.14 27.14 -3.09
N HIS A 481 -6.51 27.61 -4.16
CA HIS A 481 -6.54 26.95 -5.46
C HIS A 481 -5.62 25.72 -5.43
N ALA A 482 -6.16 24.52 -5.65
CA ALA A 482 -5.45 23.26 -5.38
C ALA A 482 -4.13 23.11 -6.17
N GLY A 483 -4.12 23.51 -7.44
CA GLY A 483 -2.94 23.55 -8.31
C GLY A 483 -1.88 24.53 -7.80
N GLN A 484 -2.28 25.73 -7.38
CA GLN A 484 -1.35 26.73 -6.82
C GLN A 484 -0.76 26.26 -5.50
N VAL A 485 -1.59 25.69 -4.62
CA VAL A 485 -1.15 25.06 -3.36
C VAL A 485 -0.14 23.96 -3.65
N GLY A 486 -0.42 23.09 -4.63
CA GLY A 486 0.46 22.01 -5.02
C GLY A 486 1.81 22.49 -5.57
N VAL A 487 1.82 23.51 -6.44
CA VAL A 487 3.05 24.11 -6.99
C VAL A 487 3.84 24.83 -5.89
N ALA A 488 3.19 25.68 -5.08
CA ALA A 488 3.85 26.37 -3.97
C ALA A 488 4.45 25.37 -2.97
N ALA A 489 3.73 24.29 -2.65
CA ALA A 489 4.27 23.21 -1.84
C ALA A 489 5.48 22.53 -2.48
N THR A 490 5.44 22.28 -3.79
CA THR A 490 6.55 21.68 -4.54
C THR A 490 7.79 22.59 -4.52
N LEU A 491 7.63 23.88 -4.80
CA LEU A 491 8.72 24.86 -4.76
C LEU A 491 9.31 25.01 -3.36
N ARG A 492 8.46 25.10 -2.33
CA ARG A 492 8.91 25.12 -0.93
C ARG A 492 9.73 23.88 -0.58
N VAL A 493 9.39 22.72 -1.13
CA VAL A 493 10.16 21.48 -0.92
C VAL A 493 11.50 21.54 -1.65
N LEU A 494 11.50 21.94 -2.92
CA LEU A 494 12.72 21.99 -3.74
C LEU A 494 13.73 23.03 -3.25
N LEU A 495 13.27 24.14 -2.67
CA LEU A 495 14.11 25.30 -2.29
C LEU A 495 14.46 25.33 -0.80
N LYS A 496 13.99 24.36 -0.02
CA LYS A 496 14.18 24.34 1.44
C LYS A 496 15.66 24.16 1.80
N GLY A 497 16.26 25.13 2.47
CA GLY A 497 17.68 25.04 2.87
C GLY A 497 18.67 25.46 1.78
N SER A 498 18.18 25.97 0.66
CA SER A 498 19.02 26.61 -0.35
C SER A 498 19.78 27.80 0.24
N GLN A 499 21.08 27.91 -0.08
CA GLN A 499 21.92 29.01 0.39
C GLN A 499 21.86 30.25 -0.52
N PHE A 500 21.12 30.18 -1.62
CA PHE A 500 21.11 31.19 -2.68
C PHE A 500 19.81 32.01 -2.75
N VAL A 501 18.70 31.51 -2.20
CA VAL A 501 17.38 32.17 -2.08
C VAL A 501 17.24 32.99 -0.78
N GLY A 502 16.27 33.89 -0.70
CA GLY A 502 15.92 34.66 0.51
C GLY A 502 16.90 35.78 0.89
N LYS A 503 17.67 36.30 -0.07
CA LYS A 503 18.76 37.28 0.18
C LYS A 503 18.62 38.60 -0.58
N ARG A 504 17.52 38.84 -1.28
CA ARG A 504 17.35 40.00 -2.16
C ARG A 504 16.38 41.02 -1.51
N PRO A 505 16.84 42.24 -1.15
CA PRO A 505 15.97 43.25 -0.54
C PRO A 505 15.22 44.14 -1.55
N ASP A 506 15.69 44.26 -2.80
CA ASP A 506 15.15 45.23 -3.76
C ASP A 506 14.94 44.62 -5.17
N GLY A 507 13.74 44.85 -5.72
CA GLY A 507 13.36 44.56 -7.11
C GLY A 507 12.66 43.21 -7.32
N ASP A 508 11.38 43.16 -6.93
CA ASP A 508 10.47 42.03 -7.16
C ASP A 508 10.23 41.86 -8.67
N LEU A 509 10.83 40.83 -9.28
CA LEU A 509 10.53 40.47 -10.66
C LEU A 509 9.25 39.63 -10.61
N ASP A 510 8.12 40.24 -10.97
CA ASP A 510 6.79 39.62 -11.07
C ASP A 510 6.80 38.21 -11.66
N ALA A 511 7.75 37.94 -12.55
CA ALA A 511 8.02 36.65 -13.18
C ALA A 511 8.22 35.47 -12.21
N PHE A 512 8.80 35.69 -11.02
CA PHE A 512 9.14 34.60 -10.08
C PHE A 512 8.03 34.33 -9.07
N ARG A 513 7.41 35.38 -8.49
CA ARG A 513 6.30 35.20 -7.54
C ARG A 513 5.06 34.58 -8.19
N CYS A 514 4.90 34.77 -9.50
CA CYS A 514 3.75 34.30 -10.26
C CYS A 514 3.83 32.81 -10.68
N ILE A 515 4.88 32.06 -10.29
CA ILE A 515 5.06 30.66 -10.71
C ILE A 515 3.82 29.79 -10.38
N PRO A 516 3.26 29.82 -9.15
CA PRO A 516 2.02 29.09 -8.86
C PRO A 516 0.84 29.50 -9.74
N GLN A 517 0.76 30.75 -10.19
CA GLN A 517 -0.33 31.29 -11.00
C GLN A 517 -0.23 30.85 -12.47
N TYR A 518 0.97 30.57 -12.98
CA TYR A 518 1.16 29.98 -14.31
C TYR A 518 1.09 28.44 -14.26
N HIS A 519 1.82 27.80 -13.33
CA HIS A 519 1.96 26.35 -13.28
C HIS A 519 0.78 25.67 -12.58
N GLY A 520 0.13 26.33 -11.62
CA GLY A 520 -0.99 25.76 -10.86
C GLY A 520 -2.21 25.44 -11.73
N PRO A 521 -2.76 26.41 -12.49
CA PRO A 521 -3.82 26.15 -13.45
C PRO A 521 -3.43 25.12 -14.52
N ALA A 522 -2.20 25.20 -15.03
CA ALA A 522 -1.69 24.22 -16.01
C ALA A 522 -1.68 22.79 -15.44
N LYS A 523 -1.35 22.61 -14.16
CA LYS A 523 -1.33 21.33 -13.44
C LYS A 523 -2.73 20.78 -13.16
N GLU A 524 -3.71 21.64 -12.87
CA GLU A 524 -5.10 21.21 -12.75
C GLU A 524 -5.71 20.81 -14.09
N LEU A 525 -5.46 21.59 -15.15
CA LEU A 525 -5.88 21.25 -16.52
C LEU A 525 -5.24 19.94 -16.97
N ALA A 526 -3.94 19.77 -16.74
CA ALA A 526 -3.21 18.53 -16.96
C ALA A 526 -3.87 17.31 -16.28
N GLN A 527 -4.24 17.44 -15.01
CA GLN A 527 -4.93 16.38 -14.27
C GLN A 527 -6.36 16.12 -14.78
N ALA A 528 -7.09 17.17 -15.17
CA ALA A 528 -8.42 17.04 -15.75
C ALA A 528 -8.37 16.31 -17.10
N VAL A 529 -7.39 16.64 -17.94
CA VAL A 529 -7.11 15.98 -19.22
C VAL A 529 -6.72 14.53 -19.01
N ALA A 530 -5.88 14.25 -18.02
CA ALA A 530 -5.51 12.88 -17.66
C ALA A 530 -6.72 12.02 -17.27
N ARG A 531 -7.65 12.59 -16.47
CA ARG A 531 -8.90 11.92 -16.11
C ARG A 531 -9.82 11.73 -17.30
N ALA A 532 -10.00 12.76 -18.13
CA ALA A 532 -10.84 12.67 -19.33
C ALA A 532 -10.32 11.59 -20.30
N LEU A 533 -9.02 11.56 -20.58
CA LEU A 533 -8.40 10.53 -21.42
C LEU A 533 -8.58 9.13 -20.82
N ALA A 534 -8.39 8.97 -19.51
CA ALA A 534 -8.59 7.69 -18.83
C ALA A 534 -10.04 7.20 -18.91
N ILE A 535 -11.02 8.10 -18.76
CA ILE A 535 -12.46 7.78 -18.88
C ILE A 535 -12.78 7.34 -20.31
N GLU A 536 -12.35 8.10 -21.31
CA GLU A 536 -12.62 7.79 -22.73
C GLU A 536 -11.95 6.45 -23.13
N LEU A 537 -10.70 6.21 -22.70
CA LEU A 537 -9.97 4.96 -22.96
C LEU A 537 -10.67 3.75 -22.35
N ASN A 538 -11.18 3.88 -21.13
CA ASN A 538 -11.86 2.78 -20.44
C ASN A 538 -13.32 2.59 -20.90
N SER A 539 -13.93 3.59 -21.54
CA SER A 539 -15.31 3.52 -22.04
C SER A 539 -15.42 2.88 -23.43
N ALA A 540 -14.34 2.91 -24.22
CA ALA A 540 -14.28 2.33 -25.57
C ALA A 540 -14.49 0.80 -25.62
N GLU A 541 -14.34 0.10 -24.50
CA GLU A 541 -14.47 -1.37 -24.40
C GLU A 541 -15.94 -1.84 -24.26
N ALA A 542 -16.80 -1.03 -23.63
CA ALA A 542 -18.20 -1.38 -23.36
C ALA A 542 -19.11 -1.34 -24.59
N ALA A 543 -18.68 -0.65 -25.66
CA ALA A 543 -19.42 -0.48 -26.90
C ALA A 543 -19.26 -1.63 -27.92
N THR A 544 -18.50 -2.67 -27.57
CA THR A 544 -18.12 -3.74 -28.51
C THR A 544 -19.25 -4.72 -28.86
N ASN A 545 -20.42 -4.62 -28.21
CA ASN A 545 -21.56 -5.51 -28.45
C ASN A 545 -22.79 -4.86 -29.11
N ASP A 546 -22.84 -3.54 -29.31
CA ASP A 546 -23.98 -2.89 -29.99
C ASP A 546 -23.54 -1.66 -30.80
N ALA A 547 -24.07 -1.53 -32.02
CA ALA A 547 -23.75 -0.51 -33.03
C ALA A 547 -24.15 0.94 -32.67
N HIS A 548 -24.28 1.28 -31.39
CA HIS A 548 -24.72 2.60 -30.91
C HIS A 548 -23.71 3.34 -30.01
N GLY A 549 -22.45 2.87 -29.95
CA GLY A 549 -21.43 3.40 -29.03
C GLY A 549 -20.33 4.28 -29.65
N THR A 550 -20.56 5.03 -30.73
CA THR A 550 -19.57 6.03 -31.15
C THR A 550 -19.67 7.27 -30.26
N PHE A 551 -18.77 7.39 -29.28
CA PHE A 551 -18.61 8.59 -28.46
C PHE A 551 -18.32 9.81 -29.34
N HIS A 552 -18.97 10.94 -29.03
CA HIS A 552 -18.69 12.22 -29.67
C HIS A 552 -17.24 12.62 -29.36
N VAL A 553 -16.50 13.14 -30.33
CA VAL A 553 -15.07 13.49 -30.16
C VAL A 553 -14.87 14.72 -29.26
N GLN A 554 -15.95 15.39 -28.85
CA GLN A 554 -15.92 16.69 -28.20
C GLN A 554 -15.22 16.70 -26.83
N PRO A 555 -15.41 15.70 -25.93
CA PRO A 555 -14.69 15.64 -24.67
C PRO A 555 -13.17 15.52 -24.88
N LEU A 556 -12.75 14.70 -25.85
CA LEU A 556 -11.33 14.55 -26.22
C LEU A 556 -10.75 15.85 -26.78
N LEU A 557 -11.48 16.51 -27.68
CA LEU A 557 -11.12 17.80 -28.25
C LEU A 557 -10.96 18.89 -27.18
N THR A 558 -11.91 18.99 -26.25
CA THR A 558 -11.88 19.97 -25.15
C THR A 558 -10.70 19.69 -24.21
N ALA A 559 -10.41 18.42 -23.93
CA ALA A 559 -9.26 18.04 -23.12
C ALA A 559 -7.94 18.41 -23.82
N LEU A 560 -7.76 18.09 -25.10
CA LEU A 560 -6.54 18.40 -25.83
C LEU A 560 -6.32 19.91 -26.02
N ALA A 561 -7.39 20.67 -26.27
CA ALA A 561 -7.32 22.14 -26.33
C ALA A 561 -6.92 22.74 -24.97
N SER A 562 -7.44 22.20 -23.87
CA SER A 562 -7.05 22.61 -22.50
C SER A 562 -5.57 22.36 -22.23
N LEU A 563 -5.00 21.29 -22.78
CA LEU A 563 -3.58 20.96 -22.64
C LEU A 563 -2.67 21.90 -23.46
N LEU A 564 -3.13 22.35 -24.63
CA LEU A 564 -2.45 23.40 -25.40
C LEU A 564 -2.41 24.72 -24.64
N ALA A 565 -3.53 25.12 -24.04
CA ALA A 565 -3.60 26.31 -23.20
C ALA A 565 -2.67 26.21 -21.98
N ALA A 566 -2.63 25.04 -21.32
CA ALA A 566 -1.70 24.79 -20.22
C ALA A 566 -0.23 24.92 -20.63
N SER A 567 0.13 24.45 -21.83
CA SER A 567 1.48 24.54 -22.38
C SER A 567 1.90 25.97 -22.68
N ALA A 568 1.00 26.76 -23.25
CA ALA A 568 1.18 28.18 -23.50
C ALA A 568 1.43 28.97 -22.20
N LEU A 569 0.67 28.69 -21.13
CA LEU A 569 0.86 29.34 -19.83
C LEU A 569 2.25 29.06 -19.24
N ILE A 570 2.73 27.82 -19.33
CA ILE A 570 4.08 27.45 -18.84
C ILE A 570 5.17 28.09 -19.70
N ALA A 571 5.02 28.08 -21.04
CA ALA A 571 5.98 28.70 -21.94
C ALA A 571 6.11 30.22 -21.69
N ALA A 572 4.99 30.91 -21.50
CA ALA A 572 4.99 32.33 -21.17
C ALA A 572 5.69 32.59 -19.82
N GLY A 573 5.38 31.81 -18.79
CA GLY A 573 6.04 31.89 -17.48
C GLY A 573 7.55 31.66 -17.55
N ALA A 574 7.98 30.67 -18.34
CA ALA A 574 9.39 30.36 -18.59
C ALA A 574 10.13 31.52 -19.27
N ARG A 575 9.52 32.14 -20.29
CA ARG A 575 10.09 33.34 -20.93
C ARG A 575 10.26 34.49 -19.94
N TYR A 576 9.22 34.84 -19.19
CA TYR A 576 9.31 35.94 -18.23
C TYR A 576 10.43 35.71 -17.20
N ARG A 577 10.63 34.47 -16.74
CA ARG A 577 11.73 34.11 -15.83
C ARG A 577 13.10 34.19 -16.52
N ALA A 578 13.22 33.72 -17.75
CA ALA A 578 14.45 33.80 -18.53
C ALA A 578 14.86 35.25 -18.83
N ASP A 579 13.91 36.09 -19.28
CA ASP A 579 14.08 37.54 -19.47
C ASP A 579 14.58 38.20 -18.17
N ALA A 580 13.94 37.88 -17.06
CA ALA A 580 14.29 38.37 -15.74
C ALA A 580 15.71 37.96 -15.31
N LEU A 581 16.14 36.72 -15.60
CA LEU A 581 17.50 36.24 -15.30
C LEU A 581 18.57 36.92 -16.16
N VAL A 582 18.33 37.08 -17.46
CA VAL A 582 19.27 37.73 -18.39
C VAL A 582 19.44 39.21 -18.05
N ASN A 583 18.34 39.92 -17.78
CA ASN A 583 18.38 41.32 -17.35
C ASN A 583 19.04 41.49 -15.98
N HIS A 584 18.87 40.52 -15.07
CA HIS A 584 19.51 40.57 -13.76
C HIS A 584 21.04 40.38 -13.83
N ALA A 585 21.56 39.54 -14.73
CA ALA A 585 23.00 39.39 -14.93
C ALA A 585 23.68 40.72 -15.32
N ALA A 586 23.02 41.56 -16.13
CA ALA A 586 23.51 42.89 -16.50
C ALA A 586 23.56 43.87 -15.30
N SER A 587 22.62 43.77 -14.35
CA SER A 587 22.54 44.65 -13.17
C SER A 587 23.62 44.43 -12.11
N LEU A 588 24.31 43.27 -12.13
CA LEU A 588 25.34 42.89 -11.17
C LEU A 588 26.78 43.26 -11.60
N GLY A 589 26.94 44.04 -12.67
CA GLY A 589 28.26 44.47 -13.19
C GLY A 589 29.07 43.34 -13.82
N LEU A 590 28.43 42.24 -14.21
CA LEU A 590 29.03 41.20 -15.03
C LEU A 590 29.22 41.70 -16.47
N PRO A 591 30.20 41.19 -17.25
CA PRO A 591 30.28 41.49 -18.67
C PRO A 591 28.95 41.13 -19.35
N ALA A 592 28.59 41.89 -20.40
CA ALA A 592 27.35 41.74 -21.16
C ALA A 592 26.98 40.25 -21.35
N PRO A 593 25.68 39.89 -21.32
CA PRO A 593 25.27 38.49 -21.50
C PRO A 593 26.04 37.92 -22.68
N SER A 594 26.78 36.83 -22.45
CA SER A 594 27.57 36.20 -23.53
C SER A 594 26.69 36.13 -24.78
N THR A 595 27.23 36.35 -25.98
CA THR A 595 26.48 36.31 -27.24
C THR A 595 25.59 35.06 -27.33
N THR A 596 26.02 33.97 -26.69
CA THR A 596 25.28 32.72 -26.49
C THR A 596 23.98 32.84 -25.67
N MET A 597 23.93 33.63 -24.58
CA MET A 597 22.72 33.83 -23.77
C MET A 597 21.69 34.74 -24.45
N ALA A 598 22.15 35.75 -25.18
CA ALA A 598 21.28 36.61 -25.98
C ALA A 598 20.63 35.81 -27.12
N ASN A 599 21.42 35.02 -27.86
CA ASN A 599 20.91 34.12 -28.91
C ASN A 599 19.94 33.07 -28.35
N ALA A 600 20.24 32.50 -27.18
CA ALA A 600 19.34 31.54 -26.52
C ALA A 600 18.00 32.17 -26.13
N LEU A 601 18.00 33.43 -25.67
CA LEU A 601 16.77 34.15 -25.34
C LEU A 601 15.91 34.43 -26.59
N GLU A 602 16.53 34.85 -27.70
CA GLU A 602 15.84 35.02 -28.98
C GLU A 602 15.20 33.71 -29.47
N GLU A 603 15.92 32.60 -29.34
CA GLU A 603 15.39 31.26 -29.66
C GLU A 603 14.21 30.85 -28.76
N LEU A 604 14.24 31.21 -27.48
CA LEU A 604 13.14 30.95 -26.54
C LEU A 604 11.90 31.76 -26.91
N VAL A 605 12.06 33.05 -27.25
CA VAL A 605 10.96 33.92 -27.68
C VAL A 605 10.31 33.40 -28.97
N ALA A 606 11.11 32.92 -29.92
CA ALA A 606 10.58 32.29 -31.14
C ALA A 606 9.77 31.02 -30.80
N ALA A 607 10.28 30.15 -29.93
CA ALA A 607 9.61 28.92 -29.53
C ALA A 607 8.29 29.18 -28.76
N GLU A 608 8.27 30.14 -27.83
CA GLU A 608 7.06 30.55 -27.10
C GLU A 608 5.96 31.05 -28.06
N ARG A 609 6.31 31.92 -29.02
CA ARG A 609 5.36 32.44 -30.02
C ARG A 609 4.76 31.32 -30.86
N GLU A 610 5.54 30.29 -31.20
CA GLU A 610 5.03 29.12 -31.92
C GLU A 610 4.08 28.26 -31.07
N VAL A 611 4.35 28.08 -29.77
CA VAL A 611 3.42 27.39 -28.84
C VAL A 611 2.11 28.17 -28.73
N GLN A 612 2.18 29.49 -28.59
CA GLN A 612 1.02 30.36 -28.49
C GLN A 612 0.19 30.36 -29.78
N ALA A 613 0.86 30.39 -30.94
CA ALA A 613 0.19 30.29 -32.24
C ALA A 613 -0.53 28.94 -32.41
N ALA A 614 0.08 27.83 -31.96
CA ALA A 614 -0.55 26.52 -31.99
C ALA A 614 -1.79 26.45 -31.07
N ALA A 615 -1.74 27.06 -29.89
CA ALA A 615 -2.88 27.15 -28.98
C ALA A 615 -4.03 28.00 -29.57
N SER A 616 -3.74 29.21 -30.07
CA SER A 616 -4.75 30.10 -30.66
C SER A 616 -5.39 29.52 -31.93
N ALA A 617 -4.60 28.87 -32.78
CA ALA A 617 -5.11 28.23 -34.00
C ALA A 617 -6.06 27.06 -33.68
N SER A 618 -5.83 26.33 -32.58
CA SER A 618 -6.71 25.24 -32.14
C SER A 618 -8.12 25.70 -31.79
N VAL A 619 -8.27 26.94 -31.31
CA VAL A 619 -9.57 27.55 -30.99
C VAL A 619 -10.24 28.11 -32.26
N ALA A 620 -9.47 28.73 -33.17
CA ALA A 620 -10.00 29.38 -34.37
C ALA A 620 -10.51 28.40 -35.44
N GLU A 621 -9.88 27.24 -35.60
CA GLU A 621 -10.31 26.23 -36.59
C GLU A 621 -11.47 25.35 -36.10
N ALA A 622 -11.79 25.39 -34.81
CA ALA A 622 -12.91 24.65 -34.24
C ALA A 622 -14.29 25.08 -34.79
N GLY A 623 -14.36 26.25 -35.45
CA GLY A 623 -15.55 26.73 -36.15
C GLY A 623 -15.56 26.55 -37.66
N ASN A 624 -14.46 26.09 -38.29
CA ASN A 624 -14.28 26.10 -39.75
C ASN A 624 -14.10 24.71 -40.39
N VAL A 625 -13.98 23.65 -39.57
CA VAL A 625 -13.84 22.26 -40.05
C VAL A 625 -15.17 21.55 -39.81
N GLY A 626 -15.90 21.18 -40.88
CA GLY A 626 -17.22 20.53 -40.79
C GLY A 626 -17.22 19.06 -40.35
N ASP A 627 -16.06 18.50 -40.00
CA ASP A 627 -15.88 17.11 -39.54
C ASP A 627 -15.07 17.07 -38.22
N ASP A 628 -15.73 16.68 -37.12
CA ASP A 628 -15.15 16.58 -35.78
C ASP A 628 -13.93 15.65 -35.70
N ARG A 629 -13.86 14.62 -36.55
CA ARG A 629 -12.72 13.69 -36.59
C ARG A 629 -11.51 14.32 -37.26
N ALA A 630 -11.73 15.05 -38.36
CA ALA A 630 -10.69 15.85 -39.00
C ALA A 630 -10.16 16.93 -38.04
N MET A 631 -11.05 17.60 -37.31
CA MET A 631 -10.68 18.59 -36.30
C MET A 631 -9.81 17.99 -35.19
N CYS A 632 -10.16 16.80 -34.67
CA CYS A 632 -9.37 16.17 -33.63
C CYS A 632 -7.98 15.74 -34.10
N ARG A 633 -7.82 15.26 -35.34
CA ARG A 633 -6.50 14.95 -35.93
C ARG A 633 -5.60 16.20 -35.97
N VAL A 634 -6.17 17.35 -36.32
CA VAL A 634 -5.46 18.64 -36.34
C VAL A 634 -5.02 19.04 -34.94
N VAL A 635 -5.92 18.95 -33.94
CA VAL A 635 -5.60 19.30 -32.55
C VAL A 635 -4.56 18.36 -31.95
N VAL A 636 -4.61 17.06 -32.22
CA VAL A 636 -3.58 16.08 -31.78
C VAL A 636 -2.20 16.44 -32.35
N GLY A 637 -2.10 16.77 -33.64
CA GLY A 637 -0.85 17.20 -34.26
C GLY A 637 -0.30 18.48 -33.62
N ARG A 638 -1.18 19.42 -33.25
CA ARG A 638 -0.79 20.64 -32.51
C ARG A 638 -0.29 20.35 -31.11
N VAL A 639 -0.91 19.42 -30.38
CA VAL A 639 -0.43 19.00 -29.05
C VAL A 639 0.97 18.37 -29.14
N ALA A 640 1.21 17.52 -30.14
CA ALA A 640 2.53 16.93 -30.37
C ALA A 640 3.60 17.99 -30.69
N ARG A 641 3.26 18.98 -31.54
CA ARG A 641 4.13 20.12 -31.84
C ARG A 641 4.38 21.00 -30.61
N ALA A 642 3.33 21.34 -29.87
CA ALA A 642 3.42 22.15 -28.65
C ALA A 642 4.29 21.46 -27.59
N ARG A 643 4.24 20.14 -27.46
CA ARG A 643 5.14 19.37 -26.59
C ARG A 643 6.60 19.52 -26.99
N ALA A 644 6.94 19.37 -28.28
CA ALA A 644 8.32 19.52 -28.75
C ALA A 644 8.85 20.94 -28.54
N LEU A 645 8.01 21.95 -28.80
CA LEU A 645 8.35 23.35 -28.59
C LEU A 645 8.46 23.72 -27.10
N LEU A 646 7.56 23.23 -26.25
CA LEU A 646 7.64 23.45 -24.80
C LEU A 646 8.90 22.79 -24.21
N GLN A 647 9.30 21.62 -24.71
CA GLN A 647 10.54 20.97 -24.30
C GLN A 647 11.73 21.90 -24.59
N LYS A 648 11.77 22.43 -25.82
CA LYS A 648 12.77 23.43 -26.21
C LYS A 648 12.77 24.66 -25.28
N VAL A 649 11.59 25.17 -24.92
CA VAL A 649 11.46 26.31 -23.98
C VAL A 649 12.02 25.97 -22.60
N VAL A 650 11.65 24.82 -22.04
CA VAL A 650 12.12 24.36 -20.71
C VAL A 650 13.63 24.13 -20.69
N ASP A 651 14.19 23.54 -21.76
CA ASP A 651 15.62 23.28 -21.88
C ASP A 651 16.43 24.59 -21.96
N ILE A 652 15.95 25.57 -22.72
CA ILE A 652 16.60 26.88 -22.82
C ILE A 652 16.52 27.63 -21.49
N GLU A 653 15.37 27.62 -20.79
CA GLU A 653 15.25 28.21 -19.46
C GLU A 653 16.25 27.56 -18.48
N ALA A 654 16.35 26.23 -18.49
CA ALA A 654 17.27 25.49 -17.64
C ALA A 654 18.74 25.90 -17.89
N GLU A 655 19.14 26.08 -19.14
CA GLU A 655 20.51 26.52 -19.47
C GLU A 655 20.78 27.94 -18.97
N ILE A 656 19.83 28.86 -19.15
CA ILE A 656 19.94 30.24 -18.68
C ILE A 656 20.05 30.27 -17.15
N ALA A 657 19.21 29.51 -16.44
CA ALA A 657 19.26 29.40 -14.98
C ALA A 657 20.57 28.78 -14.50
N ARG A 658 21.04 27.69 -15.13
CA ARG A 658 22.28 27.00 -14.79
C ARG A 658 23.49 27.92 -14.90
N ARG A 659 23.65 28.61 -16.03
CA ARG A 659 24.77 29.55 -16.24
C ARG A 659 24.74 30.71 -15.24
N SER A 660 23.57 31.24 -14.96
CA SER A 660 23.38 32.31 -13.98
C SER A 660 23.74 31.86 -12.55
N LEU A 661 23.33 30.65 -12.16
CA LEU A 661 23.65 30.06 -10.86
C LEU A 661 25.15 29.74 -10.73
N GLN A 662 25.78 29.17 -11.78
CA GLN A 662 27.22 28.89 -11.79
C GLN A 662 28.05 30.16 -11.58
N SER A 663 27.70 31.25 -12.24
CA SER A 663 28.34 32.56 -12.03
C SER A 663 28.29 33.01 -10.56
N ARG A 664 27.16 32.79 -9.88
CA ARG A 664 27.02 33.11 -8.44
C ARG A 664 27.83 32.18 -7.53
N ILE A 665 27.94 30.91 -7.89
CA ILE A 665 28.81 29.95 -7.19
C ILE A 665 30.26 30.42 -7.30
N ASP A 666 30.71 30.74 -8.52
CA ASP A 666 32.08 31.19 -8.79
C ASP A 666 32.40 32.49 -8.04
N GLN A 667 31.48 33.46 -7.99
CA GLN A 667 31.62 34.68 -7.19
C GLN A 667 31.73 34.40 -5.69
N LYS A 668 30.94 33.44 -5.17
CA LYS A 668 30.98 33.06 -3.75
C LYS A 668 32.29 32.36 -3.41
N VAL A 669 32.79 31.51 -4.30
CA VAL A 669 34.12 30.86 -4.16
C VAL A 669 35.23 31.89 -4.24
N ALA A 670 35.18 32.85 -5.17
CA ALA A 670 36.15 33.94 -5.28
C ALA A 670 36.18 34.81 -4.02
N ARG A 671 35.03 35.26 -3.50
CA ARG A 671 34.92 36.01 -2.24
C ARG A 671 35.40 35.20 -1.03
N HIS A 672 35.14 33.89 -1.01
CA HIS A 672 35.63 33.01 0.04
C HIS A 672 37.17 32.91 0.00
N ASN A 673 37.75 32.71 -1.18
CA ASN A 673 39.20 32.65 -1.41
C ASN A 673 39.90 33.98 -1.09
N GLU A 674 39.30 35.13 -1.42
CA GLU A 674 39.78 36.45 -1.01
C GLU A 674 39.71 36.63 0.51
N SER A 675 38.63 36.20 1.17
CA SER A 675 38.50 36.25 2.62
C SER A 675 39.51 35.34 3.34
N GLU A 676 39.84 34.18 2.75
CA GLU A 676 40.88 33.25 3.18
C GLU A 676 42.28 33.85 3.00
N GLN A 677 42.55 34.52 1.87
CA GLN A 677 43.81 35.24 1.64
C GLN A 677 44.00 36.41 2.62
N VAL A 678 42.95 37.18 2.90
CA VAL A 678 43.00 38.28 3.91
C VAL A 678 43.21 37.72 5.32
N LYS A 679 42.59 36.57 5.66
CA LYS A 679 42.84 35.86 6.92
C LYS A 679 44.26 35.29 7.01
N ARG A 680 44.82 34.76 5.92
CA ARG A 680 46.21 34.27 5.84
C ARG A 680 47.22 35.41 5.99
N LYS A 681 46.99 36.57 5.37
CA LYS A 681 47.82 37.79 5.56
C LYS A 681 47.83 38.25 7.02
N ARG A 682 46.66 38.30 7.67
CA ARG A 682 46.55 38.62 9.12
C ARG A 682 47.19 37.56 10.02
N MET A 683 47.23 36.30 9.61
CA MET A 683 47.92 35.22 10.33
C MET A 683 49.44 35.25 10.13
N ASP A 684 49.93 35.65 8.97
CA ASP A 684 51.38 35.78 8.70
C ASP A 684 52.02 36.93 9.49
N ASP A 685 51.30 38.04 9.69
CA ASP A 685 51.74 39.12 10.58
C ASP A 685 51.83 38.67 12.06
N ARG A 686 50.96 37.74 12.48
CA ARG A 686 51.02 37.10 13.81
C ARG A 686 52.09 36.00 13.92
N ARG A 687 52.45 35.36 12.81
CA ARG A 687 53.42 34.25 12.77
C ARG A 687 54.88 34.70 12.90
N LYS A 688 55.21 35.95 12.53
CA LYS A 688 56.56 36.50 12.76
C LYS A 688 56.93 36.66 14.24
N THR A 689 55.95 36.66 15.15
CA THR A 689 56.18 36.84 16.60
C THR A 689 56.37 35.53 17.37
N VAL A 690 56.01 34.37 16.80
CA VAL A 690 55.92 33.10 17.59
C VAL A 690 56.63 31.92 16.90
N GLN A 691 57.59 32.18 16.00
CA GLN A 691 58.43 31.12 15.42
C GLN A 691 59.59 30.73 16.36
N VAL A 692 59.26 30.03 17.46
CA VAL A 692 60.19 29.17 18.20
C VAL A 692 59.45 27.87 18.56
N GLN A 693 59.91 26.77 17.95
CA GLN A 693 59.70 25.35 18.30
C GLN A 693 58.44 24.58 17.80
N LEU A 694 58.61 23.93 16.63
CA LEU A 694 58.36 22.49 16.29
C LEU A 694 56.92 21.90 16.39
N ALA A 695 56.40 20.94 15.58
CA ALA A 695 56.52 20.48 14.18
C ALA A 695 55.40 19.42 13.89
N ALA A 696 54.65 19.60 12.78
CA ALA A 696 53.90 18.66 11.87
C ALA A 696 52.90 17.52 12.31
N LYS A 697 51.57 17.79 12.13
CA LYS A 697 50.41 17.12 11.38
C LYS A 697 50.10 15.58 11.48
N PRO A 698 48.91 15.02 11.07
CA PRO A 698 47.67 15.54 10.43
C PRO A 698 46.31 15.01 11.02
N GLY A 699 45.13 15.48 10.55
CA GLY A 699 43.84 14.86 10.91
C GLY A 699 42.56 15.45 10.28
N ASP A 700 42.25 15.04 9.05
CA ASP A 700 40.95 15.24 8.37
C ASP A 700 40.32 13.88 8.01
N GLU A 701 40.05 13.05 9.03
CA GLU A 701 39.40 11.74 8.87
C GLU A 701 38.03 11.63 9.56
N ARG A 702 37.55 12.73 10.16
CA ARG A 702 36.34 12.72 10.98
C ARG A 702 35.03 12.91 10.19
N LEU A 703 35.10 13.58 9.02
CA LEU A 703 33.92 13.85 8.17
C LEU A 703 33.47 12.62 7.35
N LEU A 704 34.40 11.75 6.95
CA LEU A 704 34.12 10.56 6.12
C LEU A 704 33.49 9.39 6.88
N LYS A 705 33.52 9.40 8.23
CA LYS A 705 32.94 8.33 9.06
C LYS A 705 31.48 8.55 9.45
N GLN A 706 30.94 9.76 9.28
CA GLN A 706 29.55 10.08 9.67
C GLN A 706 28.53 9.90 8.53
N LEU A 707 28.97 9.66 7.30
CA LEU A 707 28.09 9.49 6.12
C LEU A 707 27.60 8.04 5.89
N LYS A 708 27.96 7.07 6.73
CA LYS A 708 27.65 5.65 6.50
C LYS A 708 26.39 5.10 7.18
N ASN A 709 25.68 5.89 7.97
CA ASN A 709 24.48 5.42 8.64
C ASN A 709 23.40 6.48 8.54
N LEU A 710 22.29 6.19 7.83
CA LEU A 710 20.90 6.54 8.17
C LEU A 710 19.98 6.28 6.95
N GLU A 711 19.35 5.10 6.94
CA GLU A 711 18.14 4.82 6.16
C GLU A 711 16.91 5.31 6.94
N TYR A 712 15.95 5.98 6.26
CA TYR A 712 14.56 5.50 6.08
C TYR A 712 13.71 6.56 5.34
N VAL A 713 13.15 6.22 4.18
CA VAL A 713 12.22 7.06 3.40
C VAL A 713 10.93 6.25 3.11
N PRO A 714 9.72 6.82 3.30
CA PRO A 714 8.45 6.14 3.02
C PRO A 714 8.27 5.72 1.55
N SER A 715 7.60 4.58 1.34
CA SER A 715 7.46 3.83 0.09
C SER A 715 6.83 4.56 -1.10
N GLU A 716 6.02 5.60 -0.85
CA GLU A 716 5.31 6.34 -1.89
C GLU A 716 6.23 7.28 -2.69
N TYR A 717 7.36 7.71 -2.10
CA TYR A 717 8.40 8.48 -2.80
C TYR A 717 9.48 7.59 -3.42
N LYS A 718 9.61 6.33 -2.98
CA LYS A 718 10.52 5.33 -3.55
C LYS A 718 10.08 4.84 -4.95
N ALA A 719 8.80 4.94 -5.30
CA ALA A 719 8.36 4.58 -6.65
C ALA A 719 8.82 5.61 -7.71
N THR A 720 8.99 6.87 -7.30
CA THR A 720 9.42 7.97 -8.18
C THR A 720 10.95 8.16 -8.18
N LEU A 721 11.65 7.71 -7.12
CA LEU A 721 13.10 7.89 -6.92
C LEU A 721 13.92 6.58 -6.75
N GLY A 722 13.27 5.42 -6.68
CA GLY A 722 13.90 4.15 -6.25
C GLY A 722 14.43 3.24 -7.37
N ALA A 723 14.20 3.60 -8.63
CA ALA A 723 15.19 3.26 -9.65
C ALA A 723 16.15 4.44 -9.62
N GLY A 724 17.44 4.21 -9.34
CA GLY A 724 18.42 5.29 -9.11
C GLY A 724 18.37 6.39 -10.18
N THR A 725 19.17 7.43 -10.04
CA THR A 725 19.26 8.49 -11.06
C THR A 725 19.80 8.04 -12.44
N GLY A 726 19.69 6.76 -12.80
CA GLY A 726 19.81 6.23 -14.17
C GLY A 726 18.50 6.34 -14.97
N PRO A 727 17.38 5.69 -14.59
CA PRO A 727 16.22 5.58 -15.48
C PRO A 727 15.34 6.84 -15.58
N PHE A 728 15.54 7.85 -14.73
CA PHE A 728 14.94 9.18 -14.93
C PHE A 728 15.68 9.94 -16.04
N PHE A 729 17.00 9.78 -16.12
CA PHE A 729 17.88 10.49 -17.06
C PHE A 729 18.04 9.80 -18.41
N GLU A 730 17.99 8.46 -18.45
CA GLU A 730 17.87 7.69 -19.71
C GLU A 730 16.59 8.03 -20.50
N ARG A 731 15.54 8.50 -19.81
CA ARG A 731 14.29 8.95 -20.44
C ARG A 731 14.34 10.39 -20.95
N LEU A 732 15.29 11.20 -20.47
CA LEU A 732 15.56 12.56 -20.96
C LEU A 732 16.46 12.55 -22.21
N SER A 733 17.38 11.60 -22.32
CA SER A 733 18.35 11.49 -23.43
C SER A 733 17.82 10.87 -24.73
N ALA A 734 16.56 10.41 -24.78
CA ALA A 734 16.01 9.64 -25.90
C ALA A 734 15.34 10.48 -27.02
N GLY A 735 15.62 11.78 -27.11
CA GLY A 735 15.19 12.66 -28.21
C GLY A 735 16.37 13.51 -28.66
N GLY A 736 16.89 13.25 -29.86
CA GLY A 736 18.18 13.76 -30.32
C GLY A 736 18.33 15.29 -30.33
N LYS A 737 19.52 15.72 -29.86
CA LYS A 737 20.22 17.02 -30.04
C LYS A 737 19.39 18.24 -29.61
N VAL A 738 19.48 18.72 -28.37
CA VAL A 738 20.64 19.40 -27.74
C VAL A 738 20.73 18.99 -26.25
N ASP A 739 21.92 18.59 -25.80
CA ASP A 739 22.16 18.04 -24.46
C ASP A 739 22.50 19.16 -23.46
N VAL A 740 21.48 19.70 -22.78
CA VAL A 740 21.61 20.71 -21.71
C VAL A 740 21.48 20.08 -20.31
N MET A 741 20.95 18.85 -20.24
CA MET A 741 20.76 18.08 -19.01
C MET A 741 21.94 17.12 -18.77
N ASP A 742 23.17 17.63 -18.87
CA ASP A 742 24.41 16.88 -18.60
C ASP A 742 24.50 16.44 -17.11
N ARG A 743 25.30 15.41 -16.81
CA ARG A 743 25.64 14.90 -15.46
C ARG A 743 25.92 16.01 -14.44
N ASP A 744 26.49 17.12 -14.87
CA ASP A 744 26.81 18.26 -14.01
C ASP A 744 25.55 19.02 -13.52
N PHE A 745 24.50 19.12 -14.34
CA PHE A 745 23.21 19.68 -13.93
C PHE A 745 22.48 18.77 -12.94
N ILE A 746 22.60 17.46 -13.15
CA ILE A 746 22.05 16.41 -12.28
C ILE A 746 22.69 16.47 -10.89
N ALA A 747 24.03 16.54 -10.85
CA ALA A 747 24.78 16.67 -9.61
C ALA A 747 24.44 17.96 -8.84
N LEU A 748 24.15 19.05 -9.55
CA LEU A 748 23.70 20.31 -8.96
C LEU A 748 22.32 20.17 -8.29
N VAL A 749 21.35 19.55 -8.96
CA VAL A 749 20.00 19.28 -8.43
C VAL A 749 20.03 18.27 -7.27
N GLU A 750 20.87 17.24 -7.33
CA GLU A 750 21.10 16.28 -6.23
C GLU A 750 21.70 16.98 -4.99
N THR A 751 22.63 17.91 -5.18
CA THR A 751 23.23 18.68 -4.08
C THR A 751 22.19 19.56 -3.38
N ILE A 752 21.28 20.17 -4.14
CA ILE A 752 20.20 21.01 -3.62
C ILE A 752 19.18 20.16 -2.84
N THR A 753 18.71 19.06 -3.43
CA THR A 753 17.66 18.20 -2.83
C THR A 753 18.13 17.39 -1.63
N THR A 754 19.42 17.03 -1.55
CA THR A 754 19.97 16.24 -0.45
C THR A 754 20.22 17.10 0.81
N ALA A 755 20.59 18.38 0.65
CA ALA A 755 20.74 19.32 1.76
C ALA A 755 19.38 19.72 2.40
N SER A 756 18.27 19.60 1.67
CA SER A 756 16.91 19.97 2.11
C SER A 756 16.24 18.98 3.08
N ASN A 757 16.85 17.82 3.35
CA ASN A 757 16.21 16.72 4.09
C ASN A 757 16.35 16.78 5.62
N GLU A 758 17.10 17.73 6.20
CA GLU A 758 17.48 17.64 7.61
C GLU A 758 16.43 18.07 8.65
N SER A 759 15.30 18.70 8.29
CA SER A 759 14.24 18.92 9.31
C SER A 759 12.84 19.10 8.74
N ARG A 760 12.12 18.00 8.54
CA ARG A 760 10.65 18.09 8.57
C ARG A 760 10.23 18.16 10.04
N LYS A 761 9.54 19.24 10.43
CA LYS A 761 8.83 19.25 11.71
C LYS A 761 7.71 18.21 11.61
N ALA A 762 7.82 17.13 12.36
CA ALA A 762 6.73 16.17 12.52
C ALA A 762 5.50 16.93 13.05
N LYS A 763 4.48 17.09 12.21
CA LYS A 763 3.25 17.82 12.52
C LYS A 763 2.05 16.92 12.26
N ARG A 764 1.15 16.85 13.24
CA ARG A 764 -0.13 16.16 13.14
C ARG A 764 -1.16 16.94 12.32
N PRO A 765 -2.16 16.27 11.73
CA PRO A 765 -3.34 16.94 11.19
C PRO A 765 -4.02 17.86 12.22
N LYS A 766 -4.51 19.02 11.77
CA LYS A 766 -5.18 20.00 12.64
C LYS A 766 -6.38 19.35 13.34
N GLY A 767 -6.48 19.53 14.67
CA GLY A 767 -7.59 18.99 15.47
C GLY A 767 -7.47 17.50 15.82
N THR A 768 -6.31 16.87 15.58
CA THR A 768 -5.99 15.50 16.01
C THR A 768 -4.91 15.52 17.09
N ARG A 769 -4.81 14.45 17.89
CA ARG A 769 -3.81 14.32 18.97
C ARG A 769 -3.31 12.89 19.11
N ASP A 770 -2.05 12.76 19.47
CA ASP A 770 -1.49 11.49 19.94
C ASP A 770 -1.77 11.35 21.43
N PHE A 771 -1.78 10.11 21.92
CA PHE A 771 -1.98 9.78 23.32
C PHE A 771 -0.71 9.17 23.91
N GLY A 772 -0.18 9.80 24.95
CA GLY A 772 1.00 9.31 25.68
C GLY A 772 0.69 8.10 26.58
N ARG A 773 1.72 7.61 27.28
CA ARG A 773 1.60 6.44 28.17
C ARG A 773 0.53 6.64 29.26
N ASP A 774 0.57 7.78 29.94
CA ASP A 774 -0.31 8.08 31.08
C ASP A 774 -1.76 8.27 30.61
N GLU A 775 -1.96 9.02 29.52
CA GLU A 775 -3.27 9.24 28.91
C GLU A 775 -3.89 7.92 28.45
N MET A 776 -3.12 7.05 27.79
CA MET A 776 -3.61 5.74 27.35
C MET A 776 -4.00 4.84 28.52
N MET A 777 -3.25 4.83 29.62
CA MET A 777 -3.60 4.05 30.81
C MET A 777 -4.95 4.48 31.38
N ILE A 778 -5.19 5.80 31.51
CA ILE A 778 -6.47 6.33 31.97
C ILE A 778 -7.59 5.93 31.01
N ARG A 779 -7.35 6.07 29.70
CA ARG A 779 -8.33 5.74 28.66
C ARG A 779 -8.78 4.30 28.71
N GLU A 780 -7.83 3.36 28.79
CA GLU A 780 -8.15 1.92 28.88
C GLU A 780 -8.97 1.61 30.13
N ARG A 781 -8.60 2.14 31.31
CA ARG A 781 -9.39 1.93 32.55
C ARG A 781 -10.82 2.44 32.44
N VAL A 782 -10.99 3.61 31.82
CA VAL A 782 -12.31 4.21 31.61
C VAL A 782 -13.11 3.40 30.58
N PHE A 783 -12.50 2.99 29.47
CA PHE A 783 -13.14 2.13 28.48
C PHE A 783 -13.53 0.77 29.06
N ASP A 784 -12.69 0.17 29.91
CA ASP A 784 -13.00 -1.08 30.59
C ASP A 784 -14.20 -0.94 31.54
N THR A 785 -14.29 0.19 32.25
CA THR A 785 -15.43 0.50 33.11
C THR A 785 -16.72 0.62 32.29
N ILE A 786 -16.68 1.37 31.19
CA ILE A 786 -17.82 1.55 30.28
C ILE A 786 -18.24 0.22 29.66
N ARG A 787 -17.28 -0.55 29.12
CA ARG A 787 -17.53 -1.84 28.48
C ARG A 787 -18.14 -2.83 29.47
N ARG A 788 -17.68 -2.85 30.73
CA ARG A 788 -18.25 -3.68 31.79
C ARG A 788 -19.73 -3.34 32.04
N VAL A 789 -20.10 -2.07 32.09
CA VAL A 789 -21.51 -1.67 32.28
C VAL A 789 -22.34 -2.05 31.04
N PHE A 790 -21.86 -1.80 29.82
CA PHE A 790 -22.57 -2.25 28.61
C PHE A 790 -22.81 -3.76 28.60
N GLN A 791 -21.81 -4.56 28.99
CA GLN A 791 -21.91 -6.02 29.07
C GLN A 791 -22.83 -6.48 30.21
N LEU A 792 -22.87 -5.76 31.33
CA LEU A 792 -23.80 -6.03 32.44
C LEU A 792 -25.26 -5.94 31.98
N HIS A 793 -25.56 -5.01 31.08
CA HIS A 793 -26.88 -4.83 30.46
C HIS A 793 -27.10 -5.72 29.22
N GLY A 794 -26.22 -6.70 28.99
CA GLY A 794 -26.38 -7.70 27.92
C GLY A 794 -26.17 -7.16 26.51
N ALA A 795 -25.56 -5.98 26.34
CA ALA A 795 -25.25 -5.46 25.01
C ALA A 795 -24.09 -6.21 24.35
N VAL A 796 -24.25 -6.52 23.07
CA VAL A 796 -23.19 -7.12 22.25
C VAL A 796 -22.32 -6.05 21.58
N GLY A 797 -21.02 -6.29 21.51
CA GLY A 797 -20.11 -5.40 20.79
C GLY A 797 -20.20 -5.58 19.28
N ILE A 798 -20.34 -4.48 18.54
CA ILE A 798 -20.21 -4.46 17.07
C ILE A 798 -19.09 -3.50 16.65
N ASP A 799 -18.66 -3.60 15.39
CA ASP A 799 -17.81 -2.60 14.76
C ASP A 799 -18.22 -2.39 13.30
N THR A 800 -17.96 -1.19 12.78
CA THR A 800 -18.24 -0.81 11.39
C THR A 800 -16.99 -0.21 10.75
N PRO A 801 -16.89 -0.20 9.41
CA PRO A 801 -15.80 0.49 8.73
C PRO A 801 -15.69 1.97 9.15
N VAL A 802 -14.48 2.52 9.11
CA VAL A 802 -14.23 3.92 9.48
C VAL A 802 -14.81 4.92 8.46
N PHE A 803 -14.99 4.49 7.22
CA PHE A 803 -15.67 5.21 6.16
C PHE A 803 -16.93 4.46 5.72
N GLU A 804 -17.96 5.19 5.35
CA GLU A 804 -19.20 4.70 4.76
C GLU A 804 -19.31 5.25 3.33
N LEU A 805 -20.22 4.69 2.52
CA LEU A 805 -20.58 5.30 1.25
C LEU A 805 -21.09 6.72 1.51
N ARG A 806 -20.66 7.69 0.70
CA ARG A 806 -21.03 9.10 0.87
C ARG A 806 -22.55 9.28 0.96
N GLU A 807 -23.30 8.57 0.11
CA GLU A 807 -24.76 8.58 0.10
C GLU A 807 -25.40 8.05 1.39
N THR A 808 -24.73 7.17 2.15
CA THR A 808 -25.22 6.67 3.44
C THR A 808 -25.29 7.79 4.47
N LEU A 809 -24.34 8.74 4.42
CA LEU A 809 -24.22 9.83 5.36
C LEU A 809 -24.94 11.11 4.90
N MET A 810 -25.21 11.27 3.61
CA MET A 810 -25.87 12.47 3.08
C MET A 810 -27.34 12.57 3.51
N GLY A 811 -27.76 13.78 3.87
CA GLY A 811 -29.16 14.09 4.20
C GLY A 811 -29.63 13.59 5.58
N LYS A 812 -28.74 13.05 6.41
CA LYS A 812 -29.07 12.53 7.76
C LYS A 812 -28.81 13.53 8.89
N TYR A 813 -27.87 14.46 8.67
CA TYR A 813 -27.35 15.36 9.71
C TYR A 813 -27.74 16.82 9.53
N GLY A 814 -28.71 17.14 8.67
CA GLY A 814 -29.11 18.53 8.40
C GLY A 814 -27.92 19.39 7.95
N GLU A 815 -27.76 20.57 8.56
CA GLU A 815 -26.65 21.51 8.26
C GLU A 815 -25.25 20.94 8.55
N ASP A 816 -25.15 20.02 9.52
CA ASP A 816 -23.88 19.40 9.93
C ASP A 816 -23.30 18.46 8.85
N SER A 817 -24.09 18.10 7.83
CA SER A 817 -23.61 17.31 6.68
C SER A 817 -22.43 17.97 5.96
N LYS A 818 -22.29 19.30 6.05
CA LYS A 818 -21.15 20.05 5.46
C LYS A 818 -19.82 19.78 6.18
N LEU A 819 -19.86 19.22 7.38
CA LEU A 819 -18.70 18.97 8.24
C LEU A 819 -18.13 17.56 8.07
N ILE A 820 -18.60 16.79 7.09
CA ILE A 820 -18.12 15.43 6.83
C ILE A 820 -16.76 15.48 6.09
N TYR A 821 -15.88 14.54 6.42
CA TYR A 821 -14.64 14.30 5.68
C TYR A 821 -14.88 13.36 4.50
N ASP A 822 -14.74 13.87 3.28
CA ASP A 822 -14.79 13.06 2.06
C ASP A 822 -13.40 12.51 1.71
N LEU A 823 -13.36 11.26 1.22
CA LEU A 823 -12.16 10.66 0.65
C LEU A 823 -11.98 11.16 -0.81
N ALA A 824 -10.73 11.18 -1.27
CA ALA A 824 -10.44 11.53 -2.65
C ALA A 824 -11.04 10.52 -3.63
N ASP A 825 -11.57 11.00 -4.75
CA ASP A 825 -12.06 10.14 -5.82
C ASP A 825 -10.88 9.50 -6.55
N GLN A 826 -10.79 8.17 -6.47
CA GLN A 826 -9.75 7.36 -7.10
C GLN A 826 -10.30 6.46 -8.21
N GLY A 827 -11.48 6.79 -8.76
CA GLY A 827 -12.14 6.02 -9.83
C GLY A 827 -13.03 4.89 -9.33
N GLY A 828 -13.37 4.90 -8.03
CA GLY A 828 -14.25 3.91 -7.38
C GLY A 828 -15.46 4.57 -6.70
N GLU A 829 -15.96 3.95 -5.65
CA GLU A 829 -17.08 4.47 -4.86
C GLU A 829 -16.71 5.76 -4.13
N LYS A 830 -17.67 6.68 -4.01
CA LYS A 830 -17.48 7.91 -3.22
C LYS A 830 -17.65 7.59 -1.75
N LEU A 831 -16.58 7.77 -0.97
CA LEU A 831 -16.54 7.41 0.44
C LEU A 831 -16.37 8.65 1.33
N SER A 832 -16.90 8.56 2.54
CA SER A 832 -16.81 9.61 3.55
C SER A 832 -16.56 8.99 4.93
N LEU A 833 -15.74 9.63 5.77
CA LEU A 833 -15.52 9.18 7.14
C LEU A 833 -16.80 9.33 7.96
N ARG A 834 -17.06 8.36 8.84
CA ARG A 834 -18.24 8.37 9.71
C ARG A 834 -18.24 9.59 10.65
N TYR A 835 -19.37 10.30 10.66
CA TYR A 835 -19.61 11.48 11.50
C TYR A 835 -20.02 11.10 12.94
N ASP A 836 -20.76 10.00 13.06
CA ASP A 836 -21.20 9.37 14.31
C ASP A 836 -21.16 7.83 14.21
N LEU A 837 -21.68 7.13 15.22
CA LEU A 837 -21.86 5.67 15.20
C LEU A 837 -23.33 5.25 14.99
N THR A 838 -24.29 6.16 15.14
CA THR A 838 -25.73 5.91 14.98
C THR A 838 -26.14 5.61 13.53
N VAL A 839 -25.68 6.40 12.56
CA VAL A 839 -26.02 6.17 11.14
C VAL A 839 -25.38 4.90 10.60
N PRO A 840 -24.08 4.60 10.87
CA PRO A 840 -23.50 3.29 10.61
C PRO A 840 -24.29 2.14 11.25
N PHE A 841 -24.83 2.33 12.45
CA PHE A 841 -25.66 1.32 13.10
C PHE A 841 -27.01 1.11 12.38
N ALA A 842 -27.69 2.19 11.98
CA ALA A 842 -28.92 2.10 11.20
C ALA A 842 -28.71 1.36 9.86
N ARG A 843 -27.64 1.66 9.14
CA ARG A 843 -27.23 0.88 7.95
C ARG A 843 -26.91 -0.57 8.32
N TYR A 844 -26.25 -0.83 9.46
CA TYR A 844 -25.91 -2.18 9.90
C TYR A 844 -27.14 -3.04 10.13
N LEU A 845 -28.17 -2.50 10.79
CA LEU A 845 -29.45 -3.17 10.95
C LEU A 845 -30.10 -3.52 9.61
N ALA A 846 -30.15 -2.54 8.70
CA ALA A 846 -30.79 -2.71 7.40
C ALA A 846 -30.06 -3.72 6.51
N SER A 847 -28.74 -3.59 6.37
CA SER A 847 -27.91 -4.48 5.53
C SER A 847 -27.88 -5.93 6.01
N ASN A 848 -28.04 -6.17 7.32
CA ASN A 848 -28.05 -7.51 7.91
C ASN A 848 -29.47 -8.04 8.20
N ASN A 849 -30.52 -7.30 7.81
CA ASN A 849 -31.92 -7.65 8.10
C ASN A 849 -32.21 -7.92 9.58
N ILE A 850 -31.57 -7.19 10.49
CA ILE A 850 -31.73 -7.35 11.94
C ILE A 850 -32.89 -6.50 12.41
N SER A 851 -33.93 -7.12 12.98
CA SER A 851 -35.12 -6.44 13.51
C SER A 851 -35.00 -6.03 14.98
N SER A 852 -34.14 -6.70 15.74
CA SER A 852 -33.90 -6.40 17.16
C SER A 852 -32.47 -6.73 17.56
N ILE A 853 -31.83 -5.81 18.29
CA ILE A 853 -30.49 -6.00 18.86
C ILE A 853 -30.27 -4.96 19.95
N LYS A 854 -29.56 -5.36 21.00
CA LYS A 854 -29.00 -4.48 22.01
C LYS A 854 -27.49 -4.49 21.85
N ARG A 855 -26.89 -3.36 21.51
CA ARG A 855 -25.46 -3.29 21.15
C ARG A 855 -24.72 -2.17 21.85
N TYR A 856 -23.40 -2.30 21.90
CA TYR A 856 -22.49 -1.19 22.15
C TYR A 856 -21.44 -1.05 21.04
N HIS A 857 -20.95 0.16 20.81
CA HIS A 857 -19.89 0.47 19.85
C HIS A 857 -19.00 1.57 20.41
N ILE A 858 -17.70 1.28 20.58
CA ILE A 858 -16.70 2.24 21.07
C ILE A 858 -15.70 2.48 19.94
N ALA A 859 -15.76 3.66 19.34
CA ALA A 859 -15.01 3.94 18.12
C ALA A 859 -14.74 5.44 17.92
N ARG A 860 -13.75 5.74 17.09
CA ARG A 860 -13.46 7.12 16.66
C ARG A 860 -14.43 7.58 15.59
N VAL A 861 -14.77 8.88 15.65
CA VAL A 861 -15.59 9.60 14.68
C VAL A 861 -14.89 10.88 14.24
N TYR A 862 -15.30 11.40 13.08
CA TYR A 862 -14.57 12.46 12.37
C TYR A 862 -15.49 13.60 11.99
N ARG A 863 -15.21 14.79 12.50
CA ARG A 863 -16.01 16.00 12.22
C ARG A 863 -15.07 17.14 11.83
N ARG A 864 -15.29 17.79 10.69
CA ARG A 864 -14.50 18.94 10.18
C ARG A 864 -14.79 20.23 10.92
N ASP A 865 -15.02 20.13 12.21
CA ASP A 865 -15.34 21.24 13.07
C ASP A 865 -14.17 22.23 13.21
N ASN A 866 -14.43 23.42 13.74
CA ASN A 866 -13.40 24.35 14.15
C ASN A 866 -12.84 23.93 15.51
N PRO A 867 -11.61 23.38 15.57
CA PRO A 867 -11.10 22.76 16.78
C PRO A 867 -10.81 23.83 17.84
N ALA A 868 -11.35 23.62 19.03
CA ALA A 868 -11.06 24.41 20.22
C ALA A 868 -10.39 23.49 21.24
N MET A 869 -9.05 23.39 21.15
CA MET A 869 -8.26 22.44 21.95
C MET A 869 -8.45 22.64 23.46
N SER A 870 -8.59 23.89 23.90
CA SER A 870 -8.83 24.25 25.31
C SER A 870 -10.22 23.84 25.83
N ARG A 871 -11.17 23.56 24.92
CA ARG A 871 -12.56 23.19 25.26
C ARG A 871 -12.89 21.73 24.90
N GLY A 872 -11.88 20.93 24.52
CA GLY A 872 -12.05 19.52 24.17
C GLY A 872 -12.78 19.26 22.85
N ARG A 873 -12.86 20.26 21.95
CA ARG A 873 -13.51 20.13 20.63
C ARG A 873 -12.47 19.75 19.59
N PHE A 874 -12.47 18.48 19.20
CA PHE A 874 -11.50 17.88 18.28
C PHE A 874 -12.15 17.52 16.94
N ARG A 875 -11.31 17.25 15.93
CA ARG A 875 -11.75 16.75 14.61
C ARG A 875 -11.79 15.23 14.54
N GLU A 876 -11.01 14.57 15.41
CA GLU A 876 -11.02 13.14 15.66
C GLU A 876 -11.19 12.93 17.17
N PHE A 877 -12.19 12.15 17.55
CA PHE A 877 -12.45 11.80 18.96
C PHE A 877 -13.27 10.51 19.09
N TYR A 878 -13.29 9.92 20.27
CA TYR A 878 -14.10 8.74 20.55
C TYR A 878 -15.56 9.06 20.89
N GLN A 879 -16.45 8.20 20.41
CA GLN A 879 -17.80 8.02 20.92
C GLN A 879 -17.93 6.61 21.53
N CYS A 880 -18.73 6.49 22.58
CA CYS A 880 -19.07 5.22 23.22
C CYS A 880 -20.58 5.10 23.24
N ASP A 881 -21.12 4.37 22.27
CA ASP A 881 -22.55 4.33 22.01
C ASP A 881 -23.15 3.01 22.50
N PHE A 882 -24.32 3.08 23.14
CA PHE A 882 -25.17 1.95 23.52
C PHE A 882 -26.56 2.18 22.96
N ASP A 883 -27.09 1.17 22.26
CA ASP A 883 -28.35 1.31 21.55
C ASP A 883 -29.18 0.03 21.63
N ILE A 884 -30.48 0.21 21.82
CA ILE A 884 -31.50 -0.83 21.82
C ILE A 884 -32.39 -0.59 20.62
N ALA A 885 -32.32 -1.49 19.63
CA ALA A 885 -33.18 -1.49 18.46
C ALA A 885 -34.19 -2.64 18.54
N GLY A 886 -35.41 -2.37 18.09
CA GLY A 886 -36.52 -3.33 18.05
C GLY A 886 -37.83 -2.77 18.59
N THR A 887 -38.89 -3.55 18.43
CA THR A 887 -40.21 -3.24 18.96
C THR A 887 -40.36 -3.85 20.34
N TYR A 888 -40.57 -3.00 21.35
CA TYR A 888 -40.72 -3.36 22.76
C TYR A 888 -41.89 -2.57 23.36
N ASP A 889 -42.32 -2.94 24.57
CA ASP A 889 -43.35 -2.17 25.26
C ASP A 889 -42.85 -0.76 25.61
N LEU A 890 -43.82 0.13 25.75
CA LEU A 890 -43.66 1.56 25.92
C LEU A 890 -42.65 1.90 27.02
N MET A 891 -41.69 2.78 26.70
CA MET A 891 -40.68 3.37 27.60
C MET A 891 -39.71 2.42 28.32
N MET A 892 -39.83 1.09 28.20
CA MET A 892 -38.88 0.16 28.82
C MET A 892 -37.43 0.34 28.33
N PRO A 893 -37.15 0.28 27.00
CA PRO A 893 -35.78 0.47 26.52
C PRO A 893 -35.26 1.90 26.71
N ASP A 894 -36.17 2.90 26.75
CA ASP A 894 -35.83 4.29 27.03
C ASP A 894 -35.32 4.46 28.47
N ALA A 895 -36.01 3.84 29.44
CA ALA A 895 -35.59 3.83 30.84
C ALA A 895 -34.25 3.11 31.01
N GLU A 896 -34.06 1.97 30.33
CA GLU A 896 -32.80 1.22 30.38
C GLU A 896 -31.62 2.04 29.82
N ALA A 897 -31.80 2.72 28.68
CA ALA A 897 -30.74 3.53 28.09
C ALA A 897 -30.29 4.68 29.02
N VAL A 898 -31.24 5.32 29.72
CA VAL A 898 -30.93 6.35 30.74
C VAL A 898 -30.28 5.72 31.97
N ALA A 899 -30.73 4.56 32.43
CA ALA A 899 -30.13 3.86 33.57
C ALA A 899 -28.66 3.46 33.28
N VAL A 900 -28.37 2.91 32.10
CA VAL A 900 -27.01 2.59 31.64
C VAL A 900 -26.11 3.83 31.68
N MET A 901 -26.61 4.97 31.21
CA MET A 901 -25.89 6.23 31.27
C MET A 901 -25.57 6.63 32.72
N CYS A 902 -26.56 6.61 33.61
CA CYS A 902 -26.38 6.93 35.03
C CYS A 902 -25.37 5.99 35.70
N GLU A 903 -25.45 4.68 35.46
CA GLU A 903 -24.54 3.69 36.01
C GLU A 903 -23.09 3.91 35.53
N ILE A 904 -22.88 4.25 34.26
CA ILE A 904 -21.55 4.57 33.73
C ILE A 904 -20.96 5.78 34.44
N LEU A 905 -21.72 6.87 34.51
CA LEU A 905 -21.25 8.13 35.08
C LEU A 905 -20.98 7.98 36.59
N ALA A 906 -21.84 7.25 37.30
CA ALA A 906 -21.65 6.91 38.71
C ALA A 906 -20.44 5.98 38.93
N ALA A 907 -20.25 4.97 38.09
CA ALA A 907 -19.10 4.05 38.17
C ALA A 907 -17.76 4.76 37.89
N LEU A 908 -17.77 5.86 37.14
CA LEU A 908 -16.62 6.74 36.93
C LEU A 908 -16.42 7.76 38.07
N GLY A 909 -17.31 7.76 39.09
CA GLY A 909 -17.25 8.63 40.25
C GLY A 909 -17.53 10.09 39.94
N LEU A 910 -18.35 10.38 38.92
CA LEU A 910 -18.74 11.73 38.54
C LEU A 910 -20.04 12.13 39.25
N ASN A 911 -20.16 13.41 39.61
CA ASN A 911 -21.43 14.00 40.00
C ASN A 911 -22.03 14.68 38.77
N PHE A 912 -23.27 14.34 38.47
CA PHE A 912 -23.93 14.71 37.23
C PHE A 912 -25.44 14.87 37.43
N GLU A 913 -26.05 15.58 36.50
CA GLU A 913 -27.50 15.68 36.34
C GLU A 913 -27.84 15.32 34.89
N VAL A 914 -28.91 14.55 34.70
CA VAL A 914 -29.45 14.16 33.39
C VAL A 914 -30.65 15.03 33.09
N LYS A 915 -30.46 16.00 32.19
CA LYS A 915 -31.58 16.76 31.61
C LYS A 915 -32.34 15.83 30.68
N LEU A 916 -33.66 15.78 30.82
CA LEU A 916 -34.54 14.96 30.00
C LEU A 916 -35.68 15.80 29.44
N ASN A 917 -36.04 15.54 28.19
CA ASN A 917 -37.19 16.12 27.51
C ASN A 917 -37.78 15.11 26.50
N HIS A 918 -38.86 15.48 25.81
CA HIS A 918 -39.48 14.67 24.77
C HIS A 918 -39.80 15.51 23.53
N ARG A 919 -39.48 14.99 22.34
CA ARG A 919 -39.65 15.70 21.08
C ARG A 919 -41.09 16.13 20.83
N SER A 920 -42.05 15.23 20.98
CA SER A 920 -43.48 15.55 20.83
C SER A 920 -44.00 16.58 21.84
N LEU A 921 -43.35 16.71 23.00
CA LEU A 921 -43.71 17.74 23.99
C LEU A 921 -43.21 19.11 23.53
N LEU A 922 -42.00 19.19 22.98
CA LEU A 922 -41.49 20.41 22.34
C LEU A 922 -42.38 20.83 21.15
N ASP A 923 -42.76 19.89 20.29
CA ASP A 923 -43.66 20.16 19.16
C ASP A 923 -45.01 20.74 19.65
N ALA A 924 -45.57 20.19 20.74
CA ALA A 924 -46.81 20.67 21.34
C ALA A 924 -46.67 22.06 21.98
N ILE A 925 -45.57 22.33 22.69
CA ILE A 925 -45.29 23.64 23.29
C ILE A 925 -45.19 24.71 22.19
N MET A 926 -44.45 24.42 21.13
CA MET A 926 -44.29 25.33 19.99
C MET A 926 -45.64 25.65 19.33
N ALA A 927 -46.49 24.64 19.15
CA ALA A 927 -47.82 24.82 18.59
C ALA A 927 -48.73 25.68 19.52
N VAL A 928 -48.70 25.43 20.82
CA VAL A 928 -49.48 26.21 21.82
C VAL A 928 -49.00 27.66 21.91
N CYS A 929 -47.73 27.93 21.61
CA CYS A 929 -47.16 29.27 21.59
C CYS A 929 -47.32 30.00 20.25
N ASP A 930 -48.03 29.42 19.27
CA ASP A 930 -48.21 29.91 17.89
C ASP A 930 -46.89 30.06 17.11
N VAL A 931 -45.91 29.20 17.37
CA VAL A 931 -44.66 29.17 16.59
C VAL A 931 -44.94 28.53 15.22
N PRO A 932 -44.65 29.21 14.10
CA PRO A 932 -44.89 28.63 12.78
C PRO A 932 -44.04 27.37 12.54
N PRO A 933 -44.61 26.29 11.95
CA PRO A 933 -43.89 25.02 11.74
C PRO A 933 -42.57 25.17 10.97
N GLU A 934 -42.51 26.09 10.00
CA GLU A 934 -41.32 26.39 9.21
C GLU A 934 -40.17 27.03 10.02
N LYS A 935 -40.50 27.66 11.15
CA LYS A 935 -39.51 28.28 12.06
C LYS A 935 -39.08 27.36 13.20
N PHE A 936 -39.72 26.20 13.35
CA PHE A 936 -39.48 25.26 14.46
C PHE A 936 -37.99 25.04 14.73
N ARG A 937 -37.21 24.70 13.69
CA ARG A 937 -35.77 24.41 13.81
C ARG A 937 -34.98 25.62 14.27
N THR A 938 -35.25 26.77 13.66
CA THR A 938 -34.53 28.02 13.92
C THR A 938 -34.78 28.50 15.36
N ILE A 939 -35.99 28.28 15.88
CA ILE A 939 -36.36 28.61 17.26
C ILE A 939 -35.79 27.59 18.26
N CYS A 940 -35.81 26.29 17.97
CA CYS A 940 -35.11 25.29 18.81
C CYS A 940 -33.62 25.60 18.95
N SER A 941 -32.97 26.06 17.87
CA SER A 941 -31.59 26.51 17.89
C SER A 941 -31.37 27.74 18.79
N ALA A 942 -32.36 28.62 18.95
CA ALA A 942 -32.30 29.73 19.90
C ALA A 942 -32.50 29.24 21.34
N ILE A 943 -33.48 28.35 21.58
CA ILE A 943 -33.74 27.75 22.90
C ILE A 943 -32.52 27.01 23.44
N ASP A 944 -31.78 26.28 22.60
CA ASP A 944 -30.54 25.58 23.00
C ASP A 944 -29.47 26.50 23.61
N LYS A 945 -29.53 27.80 23.30
CA LYS A 945 -28.60 28.79 23.84
C LYS A 945 -28.94 29.22 25.25
N LEU A 946 -30.12 28.90 25.79
CA LEU A 946 -30.51 29.24 27.17
C LEU A 946 -29.62 28.59 28.23
N ASP A 947 -28.88 27.54 27.85
CA ASP A 947 -27.85 26.94 28.71
C ASP A 947 -26.64 27.86 28.94
N LYS A 948 -26.45 28.89 28.11
CA LYS A 948 -25.26 29.75 28.09
C LYS A 948 -25.58 31.23 28.13
N GLU A 949 -26.71 31.61 27.54
CA GLU A 949 -27.16 32.99 27.38
C GLU A 949 -28.44 33.21 28.19
N PRO A 950 -28.61 34.40 28.78
CA PRO A 950 -29.84 34.74 29.49
C PRO A 950 -31.01 34.87 28.51
N TRP A 951 -32.24 34.69 29.03
CA TRP A 951 -33.46 34.75 28.23
C TRP A 951 -33.57 36.01 27.36
N ALA A 952 -33.18 37.18 27.87
CA ALA A 952 -33.26 38.44 27.13
C ALA A 952 -32.51 38.38 25.78
N VAL A 953 -31.31 37.79 25.76
CA VAL A 953 -30.49 37.64 24.54
C VAL A 953 -31.13 36.63 23.58
N VAL A 954 -31.60 35.51 24.11
CA VAL A 954 -32.26 34.46 23.32
C VAL A 954 -33.57 34.97 22.70
N ARG A 955 -34.32 35.78 23.44
CA ARG A 955 -35.55 36.43 22.98
C ARG A 955 -35.27 37.38 21.81
N GLU A 956 -34.27 38.24 21.91
CA GLU A 956 -33.87 39.13 20.80
C GLU A 956 -33.52 38.33 19.54
N GLU A 957 -32.75 37.25 19.67
CA GLU A 957 -32.43 36.36 18.55
C GLU A 957 -33.68 35.72 17.92
N MET A 958 -34.68 35.32 18.73
CA MET A 958 -35.94 34.77 18.21
C MET A 958 -36.72 35.82 17.38
N LEU A 959 -36.72 37.07 17.82
CA LEU A 959 -37.36 38.18 17.10
C LEU A 959 -36.64 38.47 15.77
N GLU A 960 -35.31 38.46 15.76
CA GLU A 960 -34.50 38.61 14.53
C GLU A 960 -34.77 37.49 13.52
N LYS A 961 -35.03 36.27 14.02
CA LYS A 961 -35.47 35.12 13.21
C LYS A 961 -36.95 35.21 12.77
N GLY A 962 -37.61 36.32 13.08
CA GLY A 962 -38.96 36.65 12.66
C GLY A 962 -40.06 36.03 13.51
N LEU A 963 -39.79 35.58 14.75
CA LEU A 963 -40.84 35.18 15.67
C LEU A 963 -41.55 36.42 16.24
N GLU A 964 -42.85 36.35 16.48
CA GLU A 964 -43.58 37.44 17.12
C GLU A 964 -43.26 37.53 18.62
N ALA A 965 -43.19 38.75 19.17
CA ALA A 965 -42.91 38.98 20.59
C ALA A 965 -43.89 38.25 21.52
N SER A 966 -45.18 38.27 21.20
CA SER A 966 -46.22 37.56 21.97
C SER A 966 -45.97 36.04 22.04
N SER A 967 -45.46 35.45 20.96
CA SER A 967 -45.12 34.03 20.88
C SER A 967 -43.85 33.72 21.67
N ALA A 968 -42.83 34.58 21.59
CA ALA A 968 -41.62 34.46 22.39
C ALA A 968 -41.91 34.55 23.90
N ASP A 969 -42.73 35.51 24.32
CA ASP A 969 -43.08 35.72 25.73
C ASP A 969 -43.90 34.53 26.29
N ARG A 970 -44.78 33.93 25.49
CA ARG A 970 -45.45 32.68 25.87
C ARG A 970 -44.49 31.49 25.97
N LEU A 971 -43.50 31.40 25.08
CA LEU A 971 -42.48 30.36 25.14
C LEU A 971 -41.68 30.43 26.44
N GLU A 972 -41.37 31.63 26.95
CA GLU A 972 -40.65 31.84 28.21
C GLU A 972 -41.26 31.04 29.35
N GLY A 973 -42.60 31.11 29.48
CA GLY A 973 -43.35 30.42 30.53
C GLY A 973 -43.18 28.90 30.50
N TYR A 974 -42.87 28.32 29.33
CA TYR A 974 -42.59 26.89 29.19
C TYR A 974 -41.11 26.56 29.32
N VAL A 975 -40.23 27.25 28.60
CA VAL A 975 -38.80 26.91 28.54
C VAL A 975 -38.08 27.15 29.87
N ALA A 976 -38.63 27.98 30.75
CA ALA A 976 -38.11 28.21 32.10
C ALA A 976 -38.43 27.06 33.07
N MET A 977 -39.37 26.16 32.73
CA MET A 977 -39.74 25.03 33.58
C MET A 977 -38.67 23.94 33.55
N ARG A 978 -38.02 23.74 34.70
CA ARG A 978 -37.03 22.68 34.91
C ARG A 978 -36.99 22.20 36.37
N GLY A 979 -36.64 20.94 36.60
CA GLY A 979 -36.39 20.41 37.93
C GLY A 979 -36.89 18.99 38.14
N GLN A 980 -37.35 18.69 39.36
CA GLN A 980 -37.73 17.32 39.76
C GLN A 980 -38.81 16.74 38.82
N PRO A 981 -38.58 15.55 38.22
CA PRO A 981 -39.40 15.04 37.13
C PRO A 981 -40.90 14.96 37.45
N ARG A 982 -41.26 14.40 38.61
CA ARG A 982 -42.67 14.25 39.02
C ARG A 982 -43.36 15.59 39.31
N LYS A 983 -42.62 16.59 39.81
CA LYS A 983 -43.17 17.91 40.12
C LYS A 983 -43.46 18.70 38.84
N VAL A 984 -42.48 18.76 37.93
CA VAL A 984 -42.64 19.46 36.64
C VAL A 984 -43.71 18.78 35.79
N LEU A 985 -43.79 17.44 35.82
CA LEU A 985 -44.87 16.71 35.15
C LEU A 985 -46.26 17.09 35.67
N GLN A 986 -46.44 17.19 36.99
CA GLN A 986 -47.71 17.64 37.58
C GLN A 986 -48.06 19.07 37.17
N GLU A 987 -47.07 19.97 37.11
CA GLU A 987 -47.26 21.35 36.65
C GLU A 987 -47.73 21.39 35.19
N LEU A 988 -47.09 20.64 34.29
CA LEU A 988 -47.50 20.51 32.89
C LEU A 988 -48.88 19.88 32.72
N GLN A 989 -49.26 18.91 33.57
CA GLN A 989 -50.58 18.29 33.57
C GLN A 989 -51.68 19.26 34.06
N SER A 990 -51.33 20.24 34.91
CA SER A 990 -52.27 21.25 35.37
C SER A 990 -52.56 22.34 34.32
N MET A 991 -51.71 22.47 33.31
CA MET A 991 -51.86 23.43 32.22
C MET A 991 -52.78 22.89 31.11
N ASP A 992 -54.01 23.42 31.02
CA ASP A 992 -55.05 22.92 30.10
C ASP A 992 -54.61 22.85 28.63
N ALA A 993 -53.87 23.86 28.14
CA ALA A 993 -53.40 23.91 26.76
C ALA A 993 -52.42 22.77 26.41
N ILE A 994 -51.44 22.50 27.27
CA ILE A 994 -50.47 21.42 27.07
C ILE A 994 -51.07 20.06 27.38
N SER A 995 -51.86 19.93 28.44
CA SER A 995 -52.52 18.66 28.79
C SER A 995 -53.41 18.15 27.65
N LYS A 996 -54.10 19.05 26.92
CA LYS A 996 -54.88 18.69 25.73
C LYS A 996 -54.01 18.37 24.51
N SER A 997 -52.96 19.15 24.27
CA SER A 997 -52.09 19.00 23.09
C SER A 997 -51.14 17.78 23.19
N ALA A 998 -50.64 17.47 24.40
CA ALA A 998 -49.59 16.49 24.64
C ALA A 998 -49.94 15.41 25.68
N GLY A 999 -51.22 15.20 26.03
CA GLY A 999 -51.64 14.30 27.11
C GLY A 999 -51.08 12.87 27.04
N THR A 1000 -51.02 12.29 25.83
CA THR A 1000 -50.39 10.97 25.60
C THR A 1000 -48.91 10.98 25.95
N THR A 1001 -48.17 12.02 25.52
CA THR A 1001 -46.75 12.19 25.82
C THR A 1001 -46.51 12.35 27.33
N LEU A 1002 -47.37 13.11 28.03
CA LEU A 1002 -47.29 13.25 29.49
C LEU A 1002 -47.51 11.91 30.21
N THR A 1003 -48.41 11.06 29.68
CA THR A 1003 -48.63 9.70 30.21
C THR A 1003 -47.43 8.80 29.97
N HIS A 1004 -46.79 8.90 28.80
CA HIS A 1004 -45.54 8.19 28.52
C HIS A 1004 -44.42 8.63 29.47
N LEU A 1005 -44.27 9.93 29.73
CA LEU A 1005 -43.29 10.46 30.69
C LEU A 1005 -43.56 9.97 32.12
N ALA A 1006 -44.81 9.90 32.55
CA ALA A 1006 -45.17 9.31 33.85
C ALA A 1006 -44.67 7.86 33.95
N THR A 1007 -44.94 7.05 32.92
CA THR A 1007 -44.51 5.65 32.84
C THR A 1007 -42.98 5.52 32.85
N LEU A 1008 -42.29 6.39 32.11
CA LEU A 1008 -40.82 6.45 32.11
C LEU A 1008 -40.27 6.74 33.51
N PHE A 1009 -40.87 7.70 34.24
CA PHE A 1009 -40.40 8.05 35.58
C PHE A 1009 -40.59 6.92 36.58
N ASP A 1010 -41.66 6.12 36.48
CA ASP A 1010 -41.84 4.93 37.32
C ASP A 1010 -40.77 3.87 37.06
N TYR A 1011 -40.39 3.64 35.79
CA TYR A 1011 -39.30 2.74 35.44
C TYR A 1011 -37.93 3.25 35.90
N LEU A 1012 -37.68 4.56 35.76
CA LEU A 1012 -36.44 5.16 36.25
C LEU A 1012 -36.33 5.11 37.78
N ASP A 1013 -37.46 5.21 38.49
CA ASP A 1013 -37.52 5.03 39.95
C ASP A 1013 -37.14 3.58 40.32
N ALA A 1014 -37.70 2.61 39.60
CA ALA A 1014 -37.39 1.18 39.78
C ALA A 1014 -35.92 0.85 39.50
N PHE A 1015 -35.29 1.50 38.52
CA PHE A 1015 -33.85 1.38 38.25
C PHE A 1015 -32.96 2.20 39.21
N GLY A 1016 -33.54 3.02 40.09
CA GLY A 1016 -32.77 3.94 40.95
C GLY A 1016 -32.09 5.08 40.19
N ALA A 1017 -32.50 5.34 38.95
CA ALA A 1017 -31.95 6.38 38.08
C ALA A 1017 -32.68 7.72 38.22
N LEU A 1018 -33.96 7.72 38.65
CA LEU A 1018 -34.79 8.92 38.76
C LEU A 1018 -34.15 10.08 39.58
N PRO A 1019 -33.41 9.85 40.68
CA PRO A 1019 -32.77 10.92 41.44
C PRO A 1019 -31.74 11.74 40.66
N TYR A 1020 -31.19 11.19 39.57
CA TYR A 1020 -30.22 11.88 38.72
C TYR A 1020 -30.89 12.67 37.59
N VAL A 1021 -32.21 12.54 37.40
CA VAL A 1021 -32.92 13.10 36.25
C VAL A 1021 -33.62 14.40 36.61
N SER A 1022 -33.52 15.39 35.72
CA SER A 1022 -34.24 16.65 35.75
C SER A 1022 -35.06 16.79 34.47
N LEU A 1023 -36.37 16.99 34.59
CA LEU A 1023 -37.22 17.28 33.43
C LEU A 1023 -37.01 18.75 33.06
N ASP A 1024 -36.46 19.03 31.88
CA ASP A 1024 -35.99 20.36 31.48
C ASP A 1024 -36.54 20.73 30.09
N MET A 1025 -37.41 21.74 30.04
CA MET A 1025 -38.06 22.19 28.81
C MET A 1025 -37.15 22.98 27.89
N SER A 1026 -35.99 23.47 28.38
CA SER A 1026 -35.02 24.15 27.51
C SER A 1026 -34.17 23.18 26.70
N LEU A 1027 -34.20 21.87 27.00
CA LEU A 1027 -33.47 20.86 26.24
C LEU A 1027 -34.15 20.62 24.88
N ALA A 1028 -33.72 21.38 23.87
CA ALA A 1028 -34.15 21.26 22.47
C ALA A 1028 -33.02 20.74 21.56
N ARG A 1029 -31.95 20.20 22.16
CA ARG A 1029 -30.73 19.77 21.48
C ARG A 1029 -30.88 18.36 20.92
N GLY A 1030 -30.47 18.14 19.67
CA GLY A 1030 -30.48 16.80 19.10
C GLY A 1030 -30.32 16.80 17.60
N LEU A 1031 -29.80 15.69 17.07
CA LEU A 1031 -29.75 15.46 15.64
C LEU A 1031 -31.18 15.37 15.10
N ASP A 1032 -31.38 15.82 13.85
CA ASP A 1032 -32.68 15.93 13.18
C ASP A 1032 -33.50 14.62 13.17
N TYR A 1033 -32.90 13.50 13.56
CA TYR A 1033 -33.50 12.17 13.55
C TYR A 1033 -34.20 11.75 14.85
N TYR A 1034 -34.15 12.51 15.96
CA TYR A 1034 -34.87 12.14 17.18
C TYR A 1034 -36.39 12.31 17.03
N THR A 1035 -37.13 11.36 17.61
CA THR A 1035 -38.58 11.20 17.48
C THR A 1035 -39.31 11.08 18.81
N GLY A 1036 -38.60 10.79 19.91
CA GLY A 1036 -39.19 10.54 21.23
C GLY A 1036 -38.44 11.27 22.35
N VAL A 1037 -38.09 10.56 23.41
CA VAL A 1037 -37.27 11.09 24.51
C VAL A 1037 -35.91 11.60 24.00
N ILE A 1038 -35.42 12.65 24.65
CA ILE A 1038 -34.11 13.26 24.41
C ILE A 1038 -33.51 13.53 25.77
N TYR A 1039 -32.23 13.23 25.97
CA TYR A 1039 -31.56 13.46 27.23
C TYR A 1039 -30.10 13.85 27.05
N GLU A 1040 -29.60 14.68 27.97
CA GLU A 1040 -28.23 15.17 28.02
C GLU A 1040 -27.74 15.13 29.47
N ALA A 1041 -26.60 14.51 29.73
CA ALA A 1041 -25.95 14.55 31.02
C ALA A 1041 -24.94 15.70 31.09
N VAL A 1042 -24.98 16.46 32.17
CA VAL A 1042 -24.07 17.57 32.49
C VAL A 1042 -23.43 17.34 33.86
N LEU A 1043 -22.25 17.91 34.08
CA LEU A 1043 -21.56 17.83 35.37
C LEU A 1043 -22.08 18.90 36.32
N THR A 1044 -22.22 18.56 37.60
CA THR A 1044 -22.70 19.49 38.63
C THR A 1044 -21.58 20.19 39.40
N ASP A 1045 -20.37 19.61 39.41
CA ASP A 1045 -19.26 20.08 40.25
C ASP A 1045 -18.35 21.12 39.59
N THR A 1046 -18.61 21.48 38.34
CA THR A 1046 -17.68 22.33 37.56
C THR A 1046 -18.43 23.42 36.81
N ASP A 1047 -17.90 24.64 36.84
CA ASP A 1047 -18.38 25.77 36.03
C ASP A 1047 -18.12 25.58 34.52
N GLN A 1048 -17.46 24.48 34.11
CA GLN A 1048 -17.25 24.14 32.72
C GLN A 1048 -18.55 23.63 32.07
N VAL A 1049 -19.21 24.52 31.34
CA VAL A 1049 -20.47 24.26 30.63
C VAL A 1049 -20.29 23.18 29.53
N GLY A 1050 -21.09 22.12 29.59
CA GLY A 1050 -21.45 21.28 28.44
C GLY A 1050 -21.62 19.77 28.69
N SER A 1051 -22.34 19.12 27.77
CA SER A 1051 -22.62 17.69 27.73
C SER A 1051 -21.40 16.79 27.96
N ILE A 1052 -21.58 15.75 28.76
CA ILE A 1052 -20.68 14.58 28.88
C ILE A 1052 -21.30 13.29 28.35
N ALA A 1053 -22.62 13.25 28.15
CA ALA A 1053 -23.32 12.19 27.47
C ALA A 1053 -24.63 12.75 26.89
N ALA A 1054 -25.10 12.17 25.79
CA ALA A 1054 -26.38 12.55 25.21
C ALA A 1054 -27.01 11.35 24.48
N GLY A 1055 -28.33 11.34 24.36
CA GLY A 1055 -29.05 10.27 23.70
C GLY A 1055 -30.52 10.58 23.49
N GLY A 1056 -31.24 9.60 22.96
CA GLY A 1056 -32.65 9.73 22.68
C GLY A 1056 -33.20 8.64 21.78
N ARG A 1057 -34.51 8.71 21.52
CA ARG A 1057 -35.25 7.76 20.67
C ARG A 1057 -35.34 8.25 19.23
N TYR A 1058 -35.02 7.41 18.25
CA TYR A 1058 -34.89 7.75 16.83
C TYR A 1058 -35.54 6.70 15.88
N ASP A 1059 -36.85 6.51 15.99
CA ASP A 1059 -37.56 5.37 15.39
C ASP A 1059 -37.56 5.36 13.85
N ARG A 1060 -37.29 6.50 13.21
CA ARG A 1060 -37.38 6.67 11.76
C ARG A 1060 -36.05 6.48 11.02
N LEU A 1061 -34.93 6.46 11.74
CA LEU A 1061 -33.60 6.50 11.11
C LEU A 1061 -33.30 5.19 10.36
N VAL A 1062 -33.61 4.05 10.97
CA VAL A 1062 -33.38 2.72 10.37
C VAL A 1062 -34.26 2.51 9.15
N GLY A 1063 -35.51 2.98 9.19
CA GLY A 1063 -36.45 2.90 8.07
C GLY A 1063 -35.97 3.64 6.82
N MET A 1064 -35.07 4.62 6.94
CA MET A 1064 -34.49 5.28 5.77
C MET A 1064 -33.55 4.39 4.94
N PHE A 1065 -33.13 3.25 5.49
CA PHE A 1065 -32.26 2.27 4.83
C PHE A 1065 -32.98 0.98 4.46
N LEU A 1066 -34.23 0.80 4.91
CA LEU A 1066 -35.04 -0.37 4.63
C LEU A 1066 -35.93 -0.13 3.40
N PRO A 1067 -36.18 -1.16 2.58
CA PRO A 1067 -37.17 -1.07 1.51
C PRO A 1067 -38.60 -1.00 2.10
N GLY A 1068 -39.45 -0.13 1.52
CA GLY A 1068 -40.82 0.09 1.97
C GLY A 1068 -40.94 0.94 3.25
N ASN A 1069 -42.15 1.10 3.79
CA ASN A 1069 -42.41 1.89 5.00
C ASN A 1069 -42.08 1.13 6.31
N LYS A 1070 -41.17 0.15 6.28
CA LYS A 1070 -40.80 -0.63 7.47
C LYS A 1070 -39.96 0.24 8.41
N GLN A 1071 -40.34 0.29 9.68
CA GLN A 1071 -39.61 1.01 10.73
C GLN A 1071 -39.04 0.03 11.75
N ILE A 1072 -37.85 0.32 12.25
CA ILE A 1072 -37.26 -0.37 13.39
C ILE A 1072 -37.02 0.70 14.46
N PRO A 1073 -37.86 0.74 15.50
CA PRO A 1073 -37.70 1.66 16.62
C PRO A 1073 -36.33 1.48 17.28
N ALA A 1074 -35.72 2.57 17.72
CA ALA A 1074 -34.41 2.52 18.35
C ALA A 1074 -34.23 3.66 19.35
N VAL A 1075 -33.54 3.37 20.44
CA VAL A 1075 -33.16 4.35 21.47
C VAL A 1075 -31.75 4.05 21.94
N GLY A 1076 -30.97 5.08 22.24
CA GLY A 1076 -29.62 4.89 22.71
C GLY A 1076 -28.96 6.14 23.25
N VAL A 1077 -27.74 5.94 23.74
CA VAL A 1077 -26.91 6.94 24.42
C VAL A 1077 -25.48 6.89 23.90
N SER A 1078 -24.87 8.06 23.77
CA SER A 1078 -23.46 8.25 23.44
C SER A 1078 -22.75 8.97 24.59
N ILE A 1079 -21.67 8.37 25.09
CA ILE A 1079 -20.82 9.00 26.11
C ILE A 1079 -19.75 9.87 25.44
N GLY A 1080 -19.75 11.17 25.75
CA GLY A 1080 -18.78 12.17 25.34
C GLY A 1080 -17.45 12.02 26.08
N ILE A 1081 -16.71 10.97 25.74
CA ILE A 1081 -15.62 10.47 26.57
C ILE A 1081 -14.39 11.39 26.67
N GLU A 1082 -14.16 12.26 25.69
CA GLU A 1082 -12.98 13.13 25.68
C GLU A 1082 -12.93 14.11 26.87
N ARG A 1083 -14.09 14.62 27.28
CA ARG A 1083 -14.21 15.50 28.44
C ARG A 1083 -13.98 14.73 29.74
N ILE A 1084 -14.58 13.54 29.83
CA ILE A 1084 -14.42 12.62 30.97
C ILE A 1084 -12.94 12.26 31.17
N PHE A 1085 -12.20 11.96 30.10
CA PHE A 1085 -10.76 11.69 30.21
C PHE A 1085 -9.99 12.84 30.84
N THR A 1086 -10.32 14.09 30.48
CA THR A 1086 -9.65 15.27 31.01
C THR A 1086 -9.88 15.43 32.51
N ILE A 1087 -11.12 15.18 32.96
CA ILE A 1087 -11.50 15.28 34.38
C ILE A 1087 -10.85 14.17 35.20
N ILE A 1088 -10.91 12.93 34.72
CA ILE A 1088 -10.31 11.80 35.41
C ILE A 1088 -8.79 11.96 35.47
N GLU A 1089 -8.16 12.44 34.40
CA GLU A 1089 -6.73 12.74 34.39
C GLU A 1089 -6.35 13.80 35.44
N GLN A 1090 -7.11 14.90 35.54
CA GLN A 1090 -6.89 15.93 36.55
C GLN A 1090 -7.04 15.38 37.97
N ARG A 1091 -8.07 14.56 38.22
CA ARG A 1091 -8.31 13.92 39.52
C ARG A 1091 -7.19 12.95 39.89
N GLU A 1092 -6.73 12.12 38.96
CA GLU A 1092 -5.64 11.16 39.22
C GLU A 1092 -4.29 11.88 39.46
N ARG A 1093 -4.01 12.96 38.73
CA ARG A 1093 -2.84 13.82 39.00
C ARG A 1093 -2.91 14.47 40.37
N ALA A 1094 -4.10 14.89 40.82
CA ALA A 1094 -4.30 15.52 42.13
C ALA A 1094 -4.16 14.54 43.31
N LYS A 1095 -4.51 13.26 43.12
CA LYS A 1095 -4.34 12.21 44.15
C LYS A 1095 -2.89 11.78 44.34
N SER A 1096 -2.05 11.98 43.34
CA SER A 1096 -0.64 11.57 43.39
C SER A 1096 0.21 12.60 44.13
N THR A 1097 0.84 12.21 45.25
CA THR A 1097 1.77 13.07 46.01
C THR A 1097 2.97 13.52 45.19
N THR A 1098 3.30 12.79 44.11
CA THR A 1098 4.37 13.11 43.16
C THR A 1098 3.84 13.60 41.81
N GLY A 1099 2.52 13.64 41.60
CA GLY A 1099 1.87 13.97 40.32
C GLY A 1099 1.97 12.90 39.24
N ALA A 1100 2.64 11.76 39.49
CA ALA A 1100 2.85 10.69 38.53
C ALA A 1100 1.69 9.67 38.53
N ILE A 1101 1.27 9.23 37.34
CA ILE A 1101 0.28 8.17 37.13
C ILE A 1101 1.03 6.88 36.85
N GLN A 1102 0.66 5.76 37.49
CA GLN A 1102 1.25 4.46 37.18
C GLN A 1102 0.86 4.03 35.75
N ALA A 1103 1.72 4.35 34.79
CA ALA A 1103 1.51 4.14 33.36
C ALA A 1103 2.00 2.77 32.86
N THR A 1104 2.10 1.80 33.78
CA THR A 1104 2.51 0.43 33.46
C THR A 1104 1.60 -0.58 34.14
N TYR A 1105 1.42 -1.73 33.49
CA TYR A 1105 0.76 -2.89 34.09
C TYR A 1105 1.78 -3.84 34.76
N VAL A 1106 3.07 -3.51 34.76
CA VAL A 1106 4.12 -4.37 35.32
C VAL A 1106 3.98 -4.45 36.84
N GLN A 1107 3.84 -5.69 37.31
CA GLN A 1107 3.72 -6.08 38.71
C GLN A 1107 5.08 -6.39 39.33
N ALA A 1108 6.02 -6.96 38.57
CA ALA A 1108 7.32 -7.37 39.11
C ALA A 1108 8.50 -7.05 38.18
N LEU A 1109 9.58 -6.48 38.74
CA LEU A 1109 10.86 -6.32 38.05
C LEU A 1109 11.82 -7.44 38.45
N VAL A 1110 12.35 -8.18 37.48
CA VAL A 1110 13.41 -9.16 37.72
C VAL A 1110 14.76 -8.46 37.62
N ALA A 1111 15.45 -8.39 38.76
CA ALA A 1111 16.72 -7.71 38.94
C ALA A 1111 17.83 -8.70 39.36
N SER A 1112 19.08 -8.23 39.31
CA SER A 1112 20.20 -9.00 39.86
C SER A 1112 21.36 -8.14 40.36
N VAL A 1113 22.16 -8.70 41.25
CA VAL A 1113 23.40 -8.12 41.78
C VAL A 1113 24.58 -9.09 41.57
N GLY A 1114 25.67 -8.58 41.00
CA GLY A 1114 26.92 -9.33 40.82
C GLY A 1114 27.01 -10.12 39.51
N GLY A 1115 28.02 -9.80 38.69
CA GLY A 1115 28.37 -10.52 37.45
C GLY A 1115 27.25 -10.69 36.43
N ASP A 1116 27.49 -11.53 35.42
CA ASP A 1116 26.48 -11.88 34.42
C ASP A 1116 25.50 -12.92 34.97
N LEU A 1117 24.27 -12.48 35.18
CA LEU A 1117 23.13 -13.29 35.61
C LEU A 1117 21.97 -13.18 34.59
N SER A 1118 22.25 -12.78 33.36
CA SER A 1118 21.23 -12.57 32.32
C SER A 1118 20.34 -13.80 32.10
N VAL A 1119 20.93 -14.99 31.98
CA VAL A 1119 20.19 -16.26 31.82
C VAL A 1119 19.30 -16.55 33.03
N ALA A 1120 19.79 -16.33 34.26
CA ALA A 1120 19.03 -16.56 35.48
C ALA A 1120 17.83 -15.59 35.57
N ARG A 1121 18.04 -14.30 35.28
CA ARG A 1121 16.95 -13.31 35.20
C ARG A 1121 15.93 -13.67 34.13
N MET A 1122 16.36 -14.12 32.94
CA MET A 1122 15.46 -14.54 31.87
C MET A 1122 14.63 -15.78 32.26
N ARG A 1123 15.20 -16.73 33.02
CA ARG A 1123 14.45 -17.89 33.55
C ARG A 1123 13.36 -17.45 34.52
N VAL A 1124 13.70 -16.65 35.53
CA VAL A 1124 12.73 -16.12 36.51
C VAL A 1124 11.66 -15.29 35.80
N LEU A 1125 12.05 -14.42 34.86
CA LEU A 1125 11.11 -13.63 34.08
C LEU A 1125 10.15 -14.52 33.27
N SER A 1126 10.65 -15.58 32.63
CA SER A 1126 9.81 -16.53 31.92
C SER A 1126 8.88 -17.31 32.84
N GLU A 1127 9.29 -17.63 34.07
CA GLU A 1127 8.44 -18.29 35.06
C GLU A 1127 7.30 -17.37 35.51
N LEU A 1128 7.60 -16.10 35.79
CA LEU A 1128 6.58 -15.09 36.11
C LEU A 1128 5.58 -14.91 34.97
N TRP A 1129 6.04 -14.82 33.72
CA TRP A 1129 5.15 -14.75 32.56
C TRP A 1129 4.27 -15.98 32.39
N ARG A 1130 4.81 -17.20 32.61
CA ARG A 1130 4.02 -18.44 32.55
C ARG A 1130 2.97 -18.52 33.66
N ALA A 1131 3.21 -17.87 34.80
CA ALA A 1131 2.25 -17.74 35.89
C ALA A 1131 1.20 -16.63 35.67
N GLY A 1132 1.23 -15.93 34.52
CA GLY A 1132 0.35 -14.81 34.23
C GLY A 1132 0.71 -13.50 34.96
N ILE A 1133 1.88 -13.44 35.59
CA ILE A 1133 2.38 -12.24 36.27
C ILE A 1133 3.03 -11.33 35.24
N LYS A 1134 2.58 -10.07 35.20
CA LYS A 1134 3.12 -9.04 34.31
C LYS A 1134 4.48 -8.60 34.83
N ALA A 1135 5.55 -9.20 34.36
CA ALA A 1135 6.91 -8.92 34.82
C ALA A 1135 7.81 -8.36 33.71
N GLU A 1136 8.90 -7.70 34.07
CA GLU A 1136 9.92 -7.26 33.11
C GLU A 1136 11.34 -7.36 33.69
N MET A 1137 12.36 -7.11 32.85
CA MET A 1137 13.74 -6.92 33.28
C MET A 1137 14.41 -5.85 32.42
N ILE A 1138 15.44 -5.17 32.95
CA ILE A 1138 16.27 -4.27 32.13
C ILE A 1138 17.03 -5.09 31.08
N GLN A 1139 16.92 -4.70 29.81
CA GLN A 1139 17.59 -5.35 28.67
C GLN A 1139 19.09 -5.01 28.59
N LYS A 1140 19.84 -5.38 29.64
CA LYS A 1140 21.30 -5.36 29.69
C LYS A 1140 21.79 -6.67 30.27
N ARG A 1141 22.96 -7.17 29.85
CA ARG A 1141 23.56 -8.36 30.46
C ARG A 1141 23.88 -8.14 31.94
N ASN A 1142 24.58 -7.03 32.24
CA ASN A 1142 25.00 -6.64 33.59
C ASN A 1142 24.45 -5.25 33.95
N PRO A 1143 23.16 -5.11 34.28
CA PRO A 1143 22.62 -3.85 34.76
C PRO A 1143 23.14 -3.54 36.17
N TYR A 1144 23.49 -2.28 36.43
CA TYR A 1144 23.75 -1.81 37.79
C TYR A 1144 22.48 -1.92 38.63
N PHE A 1145 22.61 -2.30 39.89
CA PHE A 1145 21.46 -2.46 40.81
C PHE A 1145 20.70 -1.14 40.99
N GLU A 1146 21.43 -0.04 41.19
CA GLU A 1146 20.86 1.31 41.31
C GLU A 1146 19.94 1.65 40.13
N ARG A 1147 20.38 1.42 38.89
CA ARG A 1147 19.54 1.66 37.71
C ARG A 1147 18.30 0.75 37.63
N GLN A 1148 18.38 -0.46 38.17
CA GLN A 1148 17.22 -1.37 38.25
C GLN A 1148 16.23 -0.86 39.28
N LEU A 1149 16.71 -0.39 40.43
CA LEU A 1149 15.88 0.20 41.46
C LEU A 1149 15.25 1.52 41.00
N GLU A 1150 16.00 2.42 40.37
CA GLU A 1150 15.49 3.64 39.75
C GLU A 1150 14.40 3.34 38.72
N HIS A 1151 14.60 2.32 37.88
CA HIS A 1151 13.60 1.91 36.91
C HIS A 1151 12.32 1.38 37.58
N ALA A 1152 12.44 0.58 38.63
CA ALA A 1152 11.28 0.12 39.41
C ALA A 1152 10.52 1.29 40.05
N LEU A 1153 11.24 2.24 40.66
CA LEU A 1153 10.65 3.40 41.33
C LEU A 1153 9.98 4.35 40.32
N ASN A 1154 10.66 4.69 39.22
CA ASN A 1154 10.15 5.60 38.19
C ASN A 1154 8.92 5.06 37.46
N ASN A 1155 8.78 3.73 37.36
CA ASN A 1155 7.62 3.09 36.75
C ASN A 1155 6.62 2.57 37.80
N HIS A 1156 6.82 2.84 39.09
CA HIS A 1156 5.96 2.39 40.19
C HIS A 1156 5.71 0.87 40.18
N ILE A 1157 6.74 0.07 39.90
CA ILE A 1157 6.65 -1.40 39.89
C ILE A 1157 6.65 -1.88 41.35
N PRO A 1158 5.59 -2.55 41.83
CA PRO A 1158 5.41 -2.81 43.26
C PRO A 1158 6.34 -3.88 43.82
N TYR A 1159 6.82 -4.82 42.99
CA TYR A 1159 7.67 -5.92 43.43
C TYR A 1159 8.98 -5.98 42.64
N MET A 1160 10.09 -6.33 43.31
CA MET A 1160 11.37 -6.60 42.65
C MET A 1160 11.94 -7.93 43.12
N SER A 1161 12.16 -8.86 42.18
CA SER A 1161 12.80 -10.15 42.44
C SER A 1161 14.29 -10.06 42.13
N CYS A 1162 15.16 -10.18 43.13
CA CYS A 1162 16.59 -9.97 42.97
C CYS A 1162 17.39 -11.28 43.07
N SER A 1163 18.07 -11.65 41.98
CA SER A 1163 19.03 -12.77 41.98
C SER A 1163 20.45 -12.26 42.30
N ALA A 1164 21.13 -12.86 43.27
CA ALA A 1164 22.52 -12.54 43.60
C ALA A 1164 23.40 -13.80 43.54
N ARG A 1165 24.67 -13.65 43.11
CA ARG A 1165 25.66 -14.71 43.35
C ARG A 1165 26.03 -14.70 44.83
N THR A 1166 25.77 -15.78 45.54
CA THR A 1166 26.34 -15.97 46.87
C THR A 1166 27.85 -16.14 46.75
N CYS A 1167 28.61 -15.33 47.49
CA CYS A 1167 30.05 -15.54 47.63
C CYS A 1167 30.20 -16.82 48.46
N SER A 1168 30.53 -17.97 47.84
CA SER A 1168 30.88 -19.15 48.63
C SER A 1168 32.18 -18.83 49.36
N THR A 1169 32.09 -18.63 50.66
CA THR A 1169 33.23 -18.76 51.56
C THR A 1169 33.95 -20.07 51.23
N ARG A 1170 35.26 -19.96 50.96
CA ARG A 1170 36.23 -21.06 50.79
C ARG A 1170 35.72 -22.41 51.29
N ALA A 1171 35.53 -23.37 50.38
CA ALA A 1171 35.63 -24.78 50.77
C ALA A 1171 37.09 -25.04 51.20
N PRO A 1172 37.34 -25.67 52.37
CA PRO A 1172 38.68 -26.08 52.74
C PRO A 1172 39.12 -27.20 51.79
N SER A 1173 40.36 -27.09 51.34
CA SER A 1173 41.06 -27.99 50.43
C SER A 1173 40.85 -29.47 50.75
N ARG A 1174 40.47 -30.26 49.75
CA ARG A 1174 41.08 -31.55 49.41
C ARG A 1174 40.77 -31.93 47.97
#